data_AF-A0A9P5U7L2-F1
#
_entry.id   AF-A0A9P5U7L2-F1
#
_cell.length_a   1.000
_cell.length_b   1.000
_cell.length_c   1.000
_cell.angle_alpha   90.00
_cell.angle_beta   90.00
_cell.angle_gamma   90.00
#
_symmetry.space_group_name_H-M   'P 1'
#
loop_
_entity.id
_entity.type
_entity.pdbx_description
1 polymer ?
#
loop_
_entity_poly.entity_id
_entity_poly.type
_entity_poly.pdbx_seq_one_letter_code
_entity_poly.pdbx_strand_id
1 'polypeptide(L)'
;MRKKAKGPGKQRERIRLKTETTSGALAAIPEFFRSLRHAWFEVVVGIRDNDSKLYTDTSCYRNDQSRFTFASSFATARRHARLGCMRQRRPIWRYQPANKPTPAGFCPEFCDERIDLVAKLFNAFGIVYPLVGISQPTKNEALYQSRTCEELYKWQRENVNGPEFVFHDGPPYANGDLHIGHALNKILKDIINRFALLKGRKVQYLYSGWDCHGLPIENKALQELGKDSSTVSPSIIREAAHAVAIREIASQKEQFRNFGIMANWDSSESTYVGLIHRRYRPVHYSPSSRSALAEAELVYKDNHVSHSVYVAFDLDMRSAESLLKDATQTPIRLLVWTTTPWTLTANMGIAVNPDMTYVLLRRLDDSSLAVVAQSRLEALQDILGATEIISEFQGTKLFGLQYHPIFSSLLDSELPVMRILSSLHVTSDSGTGLVHCAPAHGDEDYKLFRSNGHLSSENLDSATLVCHVNEGLFSDKVADAVGPAVALKLIGKPVLEEGSRAIVELLKQAGKLVCIKRFTHRYPYDWKTDKPIIVTATSQWFANLDQIKGDALQALEDVQFYPDQSRNRLESFVQSRSEWCISRQRVWGVPIPALINTKTGDAVLDGQSIHHIIGVLEEKGVKHWWEGPVEDFIPPGMTSNQIGDWQKSTDTMDVWFDSGTSWSMLDPPSSAGGKRADVCLEGSDQHRGWFQSQLLTAVASASVEDSKPESPYGTLITHGMVLDEKGKKMSKSLGNIVSPLTIVLGGADKNKDPAYGADLLRLWVASVEYKNDMSIGRTSLTQTAEAIRKIRNSARFMLGNIGNIQELRPVERKEMGLIERFVMHELYTLENTALKGYEEYDFAKVTTALVNFANVTLSSLYFDITKDCLYADSVHSNERRAVVTVLDKLYQILNTTTSIIGPILPHLAEEIHEHRSHIGSKTKSFFENTWKPLNPEWEDSRVAKDMHSLLKVRKAVLSLLEEARRDKRVKSSLEAQVDILVPDDGWDYPLVELLRREEQILKTLFITSDASLIDEGSLGSGTEQLEWVYTESLELGNDSALGIRVRPALSAKCPRCWTFTRLEEERTCARCAEVINLS
;
A
#
# COMPACT_ATOMS: atom_id res chain seq x y z
N MET A 1 -11.46 57.93 5.46
CA MET A 1 -12.13 59.14 4.89
C MET A 1 -11.64 59.33 3.47
N ARG A 2 -12.37 59.83 2.47
CA ARG A 2 -13.78 60.30 2.32
C ARG A 2 -14.38 59.61 1.05
N LYS A 3 -15.70 59.40 0.94
CA LYS A 3 -16.63 60.16 0.06
C LYS A 3 -15.98 60.86 -1.17
N LYS A 4 -16.53 60.82 -2.40
CA LYS A 4 -17.59 60.00 -3.07
C LYS A 4 -17.64 60.41 -4.58
N ALA A 5 -18.43 59.68 -5.40
CA ALA A 5 -19.00 60.08 -6.71
C ALA A 5 -18.11 60.09 -7.99
N LYS A 6 -18.63 60.08 -9.26
CA LYS A 6 -19.76 59.30 -9.87
C LYS A 6 -19.85 59.51 -11.44
N GLY A 7 -19.13 58.73 -12.26
CA GLY A 7 -19.35 58.56 -13.73
C GLY A 7 -19.25 59.82 -14.65
N PRO A 8 -19.66 59.74 -15.94
CA PRO A 8 -20.04 58.55 -16.74
C PRO A 8 -19.40 58.45 -18.15
N GLY A 9 -19.52 57.26 -18.78
CA GLY A 9 -19.84 57.14 -20.22
C GLY A 9 -18.72 56.96 -21.26
N LYS A 10 -18.58 55.73 -21.78
CA LYS A 10 -18.77 55.38 -23.21
C LYS A 10 -18.55 53.88 -23.45
N GLN A 11 -19.62 53.14 -23.77
CA GLN A 11 -19.49 51.81 -24.39
C GLN A 11 -18.95 51.96 -25.81
N ARG A 12 -18.15 50.99 -26.24
CA ARG A 12 -17.94 50.65 -27.66
C ARG A 12 -18.37 49.21 -27.84
N GLU A 13 -19.46 48.99 -28.56
CA GLU A 13 -19.88 47.65 -28.95
C GLU A 13 -18.84 47.05 -29.91
N ARG A 14 -18.38 45.84 -29.60
CA ARG A 14 -17.72 44.98 -30.58
C ARG A 14 -18.71 43.87 -30.91
N ILE A 15 -19.35 43.99 -32.08
CA ILE A 15 -20.19 42.94 -32.64
C ILE A 15 -19.27 41.74 -32.92
N ARG A 16 -19.36 40.71 -32.08
CA ARG A 16 -18.83 39.38 -32.40
C ARG A 16 -19.87 38.67 -33.24
N LEU A 17 -19.52 38.34 -34.49
CA LEU A 17 -20.32 37.45 -35.31
C LEU A 17 -20.43 36.09 -34.63
N LYS A 18 -21.64 35.54 -34.56
CA LYS A 18 -21.90 34.18 -34.11
C LYS A 18 -21.39 33.19 -35.18
N THR A 19 -20.45 32.33 -34.80
CA THR A 19 -20.17 31.06 -35.48
C THR A 19 -20.79 29.95 -34.63
N GLU A 20 -22.01 29.54 -34.97
CA GLU A 20 -22.76 28.49 -34.25
C GLU A 20 -22.36 27.10 -34.74
N THR A 21 -21.21 26.62 -34.29
CA THR A 21 -20.78 25.22 -34.41
C THR A 21 -20.03 24.76 -33.16
N THR A 22 -20.17 23.48 -32.80
CA THR A 22 -19.33 22.75 -31.83
C THR A 22 -19.17 23.35 -30.41
N SER A 23 -20.28 23.72 -29.74
CA SER A 23 -20.27 24.02 -28.29
C SER A 23 -21.08 23.07 -27.40
N GLY A 24 -21.89 22.16 -27.97
CA GLY A 24 -22.81 21.31 -27.20
C GLY A 24 -22.15 20.23 -26.34
N ALA A 25 -21.07 19.61 -26.83
CA ALA A 25 -20.47 18.44 -26.18
C ALA A 25 -19.84 18.74 -24.79
N LEU A 26 -19.39 19.99 -24.55
CA LEU A 26 -18.78 20.40 -23.28
C LEU A 26 -19.84 20.71 -22.19
N ALA A 27 -21.07 21.04 -22.57
CA ALA A 27 -22.13 21.38 -21.61
C ALA A 27 -22.79 20.14 -20.99
N ALA A 28 -22.80 19.00 -21.69
CA ALA A 28 -23.46 17.77 -21.24
C ALA A 28 -22.71 17.03 -20.10
N ILE A 29 -21.46 17.40 -19.81
CA ILE A 29 -20.55 16.64 -18.93
C ILE A 29 -21.08 16.51 -17.49
N PRO A 30 -21.58 17.57 -16.80
CA PRO A 30 -22.04 17.44 -15.42
C PRO A 30 -23.38 16.70 -15.30
N GLU A 31 -24.26 16.79 -16.30
CA GLU A 31 -25.51 16.02 -16.34
C GLU A 31 -25.25 14.54 -16.63
N PHE A 32 -24.33 14.24 -17.54
CA PHE A 32 -23.84 12.89 -17.84
C PHE A 32 -23.38 12.18 -16.56
N PHE A 33 -22.50 12.81 -15.76
CA PHE A 33 -22.02 12.21 -14.50
C PHE A 33 -23.12 12.14 -13.42
N ARG A 34 -24.09 13.06 -13.40
CA ARG A 34 -25.24 12.99 -12.47
C ARG A 34 -26.22 11.87 -12.81
N SER A 35 -26.56 11.68 -14.08
CA SER A 35 -27.51 10.64 -14.49
C SER A 35 -26.92 9.23 -14.36
N LEU A 36 -25.62 9.06 -14.62
CA LEU A 36 -24.92 7.80 -14.35
C LEU A 36 -25.00 7.37 -12.87
N ARG A 37 -25.13 8.31 -11.92
CA ARG A 37 -25.17 8.02 -10.46
C ARG A 37 -26.34 7.12 -10.05
N HIS A 38 -27.49 7.26 -10.68
CA HIS A 38 -28.66 6.41 -10.42
C HIS A 38 -28.72 5.20 -11.35
N ALA A 39 -28.45 5.44 -12.64
CA ALA A 39 -29.02 4.62 -13.69
C ALA A 39 -28.29 3.29 -13.95
N TRP A 40 -26.96 3.27 -13.88
CA TRP A 40 -26.22 2.01 -14.09
C TRP A 40 -26.16 1.13 -12.83
N PHE A 41 -26.50 1.69 -11.67
CA PHE A 41 -26.34 1.06 -10.34
C PHE A 41 -27.22 -0.18 -10.15
N GLU A 42 -28.53 -0.08 -10.42
CA GLU A 42 -29.47 -1.20 -10.28
C GLU A 42 -29.20 -2.34 -11.28
N VAL A 43 -28.46 -2.03 -12.35
CA VAL A 43 -28.53 -2.75 -13.64
C VAL A 43 -27.38 -3.73 -13.84
N VAL A 44 -26.20 -3.44 -13.30
CA VAL A 44 -25.04 -4.35 -13.34
C VAL A 44 -25.10 -5.38 -12.20
N VAL A 45 -25.56 -4.98 -11.01
CA VAL A 45 -25.51 -5.83 -9.81
C VAL A 45 -26.68 -6.84 -9.76
N GLY A 46 -27.77 -6.58 -10.49
CA GLY A 46 -28.86 -7.54 -10.69
C GLY A 46 -29.78 -7.74 -9.47
N ILE A 47 -29.70 -6.88 -8.46
CA ILE A 47 -30.54 -6.92 -7.27
C ILE A 47 -31.87 -6.22 -7.55
N ARG A 48 -32.81 -6.93 -8.19
CA ARG A 48 -34.24 -6.62 -8.00
C ARG A 48 -34.70 -7.30 -6.72
N ASP A 49 -34.77 -6.55 -5.62
CA ASP A 49 -35.27 -7.02 -4.32
C ASP A 49 -36.81 -7.16 -4.34
N ASN A 50 -37.27 -8.16 -5.11
CA ASN A 50 -38.65 -8.23 -5.60
C ASN A 50 -39.55 -9.14 -4.75
N ASP A 51 -39.32 -9.20 -3.44
CA ASP A 51 -40.13 -9.96 -2.47
C ASP A 51 -40.47 -9.18 -1.18
N SER A 52 -40.21 -7.87 -1.12
CA SER A 52 -40.55 -7.00 0.02
C SER A 52 -42.03 -6.56 0.06
N LYS A 53 -42.96 -7.44 -0.33
CA LYS A 53 -44.41 -7.14 -0.43
C LYS A 53 -45.32 -8.07 0.41
N LEU A 54 -44.86 -8.42 1.61
CA LEU A 54 -45.67 -8.93 2.71
C LEU A 54 -45.15 -8.37 4.04
N TYR A 55 -46.04 -8.23 5.04
CA TYR A 55 -45.77 -7.71 6.40
C TYR A 55 -45.49 -6.21 6.55
N THR A 56 -46.38 -5.37 6.02
CA THR A 56 -46.77 -4.12 6.71
C THR A 56 -48.28 -4.06 6.89
N ASP A 57 -48.80 -4.68 7.95
CA ASP A 57 -50.17 -4.43 8.41
C ASP A 57 -50.24 -4.51 9.94
N THR A 58 -50.53 -3.39 10.60
CA THR A 58 -50.35 -3.22 12.05
C THR A 58 -51.64 -2.79 12.75
N SER A 59 -52.59 -3.71 12.92
CA SER A 59 -53.66 -3.52 13.92
C SER A 59 -54.39 -4.81 14.32
N CYS A 60 -54.16 -5.29 15.56
CA CYS A 60 -55.19 -5.90 16.42
C CYS A 60 -54.67 -6.18 17.85
N TYR A 61 -55.53 -5.95 18.86
CA TYR A 61 -55.53 -6.40 20.27
C TYR A 61 -54.18 -6.61 21.02
N ARG A 62 -53.81 -5.84 22.06
CA ARG A 62 -54.42 -5.65 23.41
C ARG A 62 -54.71 -6.94 24.20
N ASN A 63 -54.04 -7.05 25.36
CA ASN A 63 -54.24 -8.00 26.47
C ASN A 63 -53.93 -9.48 26.09
N ASP A 64 -53.44 -10.34 26.99
CA ASP A 64 -53.77 -10.43 28.43
C ASP A 64 -52.60 -10.88 29.34
N GLN A 65 -52.86 -11.04 30.64
CA GLN A 65 -51.89 -11.47 31.66
C GLN A 65 -51.95 -12.98 32.00
N SER A 66 -50.83 -13.45 32.58
CA SER A 66 -50.76 -14.38 33.71
C SER A 66 -50.50 -15.89 33.48
N ARG A 67 -49.61 -16.43 34.35
CA ARG A 67 -49.39 -17.86 34.73
C ARG A 67 -48.77 -18.73 33.61
N PHE A 68 -47.96 -19.76 33.89
CA PHE A 68 -47.87 -20.64 35.07
C PHE A 68 -46.46 -20.86 35.63
N THR A 69 -46.38 -21.49 36.82
CA THR A 69 -45.18 -21.87 37.59
C THR A 69 -44.94 -23.39 37.61
N PHE A 70 -43.95 -23.85 38.41
CA PHE A 70 -43.43 -25.22 38.65
C PHE A 70 -42.31 -25.65 37.67
N ALA A 71 -41.11 -26.15 38.07
CA ALA A 71 -40.62 -26.92 39.24
C ALA A 71 -41.04 -28.42 39.20
N SER A 72 -40.20 -29.44 39.50
CA SER A 72 -38.82 -29.50 40.03
C SER A 72 -38.18 -30.91 39.82
N SER A 73 -36.96 -31.12 40.37
CA SER A 73 -36.46 -32.40 40.95
C SER A 73 -35.64 -33.44 40.11
N PHE A 74 -34.34 -33.46 40.40
CA PHE A 74 -33.49 -34.60 40.84
C PHE A 74 -33.31 -35.95 40.07
N ALA A 75 -32.02 -36.30 39.88
CA ALA A 75 -31.40 -37.65 39.91
C ALA A 75 -31.69 -38.64 38.73
N THR A 76 -30.93 -39.72 38.46
CA THR A 76 -29.93 -40.47 39.28
C THR A 76 -28.86 -41.22 38.45
N ALA A 77 -27.66 -41.41 39.02
CA ALA A 77 -26.64 -42.49 38.87
C ALA A 77 -26.12 -43.04 37.50
N ARG A 78 -24.78 -43.07 37.43
CA ARG A 78 -23.85 -43.92 36.61
C ARG A 78 -24.21 -45.43 36.65
N ARG A 79 -23.89 -46.26 35.63
CA ARG A 79 -22.61 -47.04 35.51
C ARG A 79 -22.56 -48.02 34.30
N HIS A 80 -21.35 -48.22 33.73
CA HIS A 80 -20.81 -49.45 33.08
C HIS A 80 -21.45 -50.03 31.79
N ALA A 81 -20.74 -50.76 30.90
CA ALA A 81 -19.30 -50.88 30.62
C ALA A 81 -18.93 -51.72 29.36
N ARG A 82 -17.71 -51.49 28.84
CA ARG A 82 -16.69 -52.48 28.34
C ARG A 82 -16.74 -53.06 26.91
N LEU A 83 -15.53 -53.51 26.51
CA LEU A 83 -15.10 -54.24 25.28
C LEU A 83 -15.07 -53.35 24.01
N GLY A 84 -14.02 -53.33 23.16
CA GLY A 84 -12.78 -54.13 23.04
C GLY A 84 -12.82 -54.99 21.75
N CYS A 85 -11.75 -55.25 20.97
CA CYS A 85 -10.29 -54.98 21.04
C CYS A 85 -9.74 -55.08 19.57
N MET A 86 -8.55 -54.61 19.14
CA MET A 86 -7.27 -55.33 19.25
C MET A 86 -6.10 -54.64 18.49
N ARG A 87 -4.90 -54.70 19.08
CA ARG A 87 -3.54 -54.89 18.46
C ARG A 87 -3.01 -53.80 17.49
N GLN A 88 -1.70 -53.62 17.27
CA GLN A 88 -0.50 -54.37 17.72
C GLN A 88 0.70 -53.43 18.04
N ARG A 89 1.80 -53.94 18.63
CA ARG A 89 2.99 -53.16 19.10
C ARG A 89 4.24 -54.07 19.23
N ARG A 90 5.44 -53.47 19.40
CA ARG A 90 6.77 -54.07 19.77
C ARG A 90 7.58 -54.68 18.60
N PRO A 91 8.92 -54.99 18.72
CA PRO A 91 9.82 -55.03 19.91
C PRO A 91 11.12 -54.14 19.83
N ILE A 92 11.63 -53.52 20.91
CA ILE A 92 12.53 -53.96 22.04
C ILE A 92 14.04 -53.68 21.81
N TRP A 93 14.69 -53.05 22.80
CA TRP A 93 15.96 -53.50 23.45
C TRP A 93 16.01 -53.01 24.93
N ARG A 94 16.98 -53.47 25.73
CA ARG A 94 17.05 -53.37 27.22
C ARG A 94 18.45 -52.96 27.71
N TYR A 95 18.56 -52.26 28.86
CA TYR A 95 18.96 -52.87 30.15
C TYR A 95 18.86 -51.91 31.36
N GLN A 96 19.15 -52.41 32.56
CA GLN A 96 18.95 -51.83 33.90
C GLN A 96 20.14 -52.24 34.81
N PRO A 97 20.34 -51.69 36.04
CA PRO A 97 19.51 -52.02 37.20
C PRO A 97 19.07 -50.79 38.05
N ALA A 98 18.73 -50.97 39.34
CA ALA A 98 18.20 -49.94 40.25
C ALA A 98 18.49 -50.24 41.74
N ASN A 99 18.23 -49.32 42.68
CA ASN A 99 18.10 -49.66 44.11
C ASN A 99 17.28 -48.67 44.99
N LYS A 100 16.05 -49.10 45.35
CA LYS A 100 15.25 -48.73 46.56
C LYS A 100 14.91 -47.23 46.79
N PRO A 101 14.05 -46.88 47.77
CA PRO A 101 12.60 -47.09 47.64
C PRO A 101 11.76 -45.81 47.88
N THR A 102 10.59 -45.72 47.25
CA THR A 102 9.62 -44.63 47.49
C THR A 102 8.74 -44.91 48.71
N PRO A 103 8.62 -43.97 49.68
CA PRO A 103 7.40 -43.83 50.48
C PRO A 103 6.23 -43.40 49.58
N ALA A 104 5.00 -43.75 49.96
CA ALA A 104 3.80 -43.38 49.20
C ALA A 104 3.10 -42.16 49.81
N GLY A 105 2.33 -41.44 48.97
CA GLY A 105 1.28 -40.53 49.41
C GLY A 105 1.70 -39.06 49.56
N PHE A 106 1.32 -38.25 48.57
CA PHE A 106 0.88 -36.86 48.82
C PHE A 106 -0.44 -36.66 48.06
N CYS A 107 -1.45 -36.13 48.75
CA CYS A 107 -2.77 -35.89 48.18
C CYS A 107 -2.78 -34.56 47.40
N PRO A 108 -3.57 -34.39 46.31
CA PRO A 108 -3.69 -33.11 45.61
C PRO A 108 -4.15 -31.96 46.51
N GLU A 109 -4.97 -32.26 47.53
CA GLU A 109 -5.54 -31.30 48.49
C GLU A 109 -4.47 -30.48 49.25
N PHE A 110 -3.24 -31.02 49.41
CA PHE A 110 -2.14 -30.30 50.05
C PHE A 110 -1.43 -29.25 49.16
N CYS A 111 -1.78 -29.15 47.88
CA CYS A 111 -1.28 -28.06 47.00
C CYS A 111 -2.09 -26.79 47.18
N ASP A 112 -3.42 -26.88 47.21
CA ASP A 112 -4.30 -25.71 47.29
C ASP A 112 -4.12 -24.99 48.64
N GLU A 113 -4.05 -25.71 49.76
CA GLU A 113 -3.74 -25.10 51.07
C GLU A 113 -2.41 -24.33 51.08
N ARG A 114 -1.40 -24.75 50.33
CA ARG A 114 -0.11 -24.04 50.24
C ARG A 114 -0.20 -22.79 49.37
N ILE A 115 -0.99 -22.80 48.31
CA ILE A 115 -1.25 -21.61 47.50
C ILE A 115 -2.02 -20.59 48.35
N ASP A 116 -3.03 -21.06 49.06
CA ASP A 116 -3.87 -20.24 49.94
C ASP A 116 -3.07 -19.66 51.13
N LEU A 117 -2.13 -20.43 51.70
CA LEU A 117 -1.23 -19.94 52.76
C LEU A 117 -0.21 -18.90 52.25
N VAL A 118 0.30 -19.04 51.02
CA VAL A 118 1.18 -18.04 50.39
C VAL A 118 0.40 -16.77 50.04
N ALA A 119 -0.84 -16.89 49.55
CA ALA A 119 -1.74 -15.76 49.29
C ALA A 119 -2.24 -15.06 50.56
N LYS A 120 -2.23 -15.73 51.72
CA LYS A 120 -2.48 -15.12 53.04
C LYS A 120 -1.26 -14.43 53.62
N LEU A 121 -0.04 -14.84 53.22
CA LEU A 121 1.21 -14.23 53.69
C LEU A 121 1.71 -13.08 52.79
N PHE A 122 1.30 -13.02 51.53
CA PHE A 122 1.70 -11.98 50.57
C PHE A 122 0.50 -11.48 49.76
N ASN A 123 0.52 -10.22 49.34
CA ASN A 123 -0.47 -9.63 48.42
C ASN A 123 -0.30 -10.12 46.95
N ALA A 124 0.07 -11.39 46.76
CA ALA A 124 0.47 -11.97 45.49
C ALA A 124 -0.70 -12.67 44.77
N PHE A 125 -1.08 -12.17 43.59
CA PHE A 125 -1.94 -12.84 42.61
C PHE A 125 -3.23 -13.50 43.16
N GLY A 126 -4.00 -12.77 43.97
CA GLY A 126 -5.28 -13.23 44.51
C GLY A 126 -6.34 -13.64 43.46
N ILE A 127 -6.16 -13.29 42.18
CA ILE A 127 -6.86 -13.89 41.05
C ILE A 127 -5.84 -14.21 39.95
N VAL A 128 -5.75 -15.47 39.54
CA VAL A 128 -5.06 -15.84 38.30
C VAL A 128 -5.98 -15.47 37.15
N TYR A 129 -5.77 -14.28 36.55
CA TYR A 129 -6.29 -13.94 35.24
C TYR A 129 -5.34 -14.47 34.16
N PRO A 130 -5.65 -15.59 33.47
CA PRO A 130 -4.94 -15.95 32.26
C PRO A 130 -5.40 -15.05 31.12
N LEU A 131 -4.69 -13.94 30.90
CA LEU A 131 -4.42 -13.50 29.52
C LEU A 131 -3.89 -14.75 28.80
N VAL A 132 -4.71 -15.33 27.92
CA VAL A 132 -4.59 -16.76 27.59
C VAL A 132 -3.21 -17.05 27.01
N GLY A 133 -2.63 -18.19 27.38
CA GLY A 133 -1.26 -18.54 27.01
C GLY A 133 -1.02 -18.42 25.50
N ILE A 134 0.18 -17.94 25.13
CA ILE A 134 0.59 -17.61 23.73
C ILE A 134 0.60 -18.86 22.81
N SER A 135 0.21 -20.03 23.30
CA SER A 135 0.15 -21.28 22.55
C SER A 135 -0.95 -21.35 21.48
N GLN A 136 -1.99 -20.50 21.52
CA GLN A 136 -3.14 -20.55 20.57
C GLN A 136 -3.69 -19.15 20.20
N PRO A 137 -2.88 -18.20 19.67
CA PRO A 137 -3.30 -16.81 19.44
C PRO A 137 -4.55 -16.70 18.55
N THR A 138 -4.60 -17.44 17.44
CA THR A 138 -5.72 -17.47 16.49
C THR A 138 -7.08 -17.81 17.13
N LYS A 139 -7.09 -18.54 18.26
CA LYS A 139 -8.34 -18.82 19.00
C LYS A 139 -8.77 -17.71 19.92
N ASN A 140 -7.81 -16.96 20.47
CA ASN A 140 -8.09 -15.82 21.34
C ASN A 140 -8.60 -14.66 20.49
N GLU A 141 -7.92 -14.38 19.37
CA GLU A 141 -8.30 -13.34 18.40
C GLU A 141 -9.72 -13.57 17.84
N ALA A 142 -10.09 -14.81 17.56
CA ALA A 142 -11.43 -15.18 17.08
C ALA A 142 -12.57 -14.83 18.05
N LEU A 143 -12.31 -14.68 19.36
CA LEU A 143 -13.30 -14.20 20.34
C LEU A 143 -13.61 -12.71 20.15
N TYR A 144 -12.68 -11.96 19.57
CA TYR A 144 -12.69 -10.50 19.50
C TYR A 144 -12.82 -9.96 18.06
N GLN A 145 -12.60 -10.81 17.05
CA GLN A 145 -12.65 -10.46 15.64
C GLN A 145 -13.97 -9.79 15.25
N SER A 146 -15.12 -10.34 15.65
CA SER A 146 -16.44 -9.75 15.34
C SER A 146 -16.61 -8.37 16.00
N ARG A 147 -16.39 -8.31 17.33
CA ARG A 147 -16.45 -7.08 18.14
C ARG A 147 -15.55 -5.96 17.63
N THR A 148 -14.37 -6.28 17.09
CA THR A 148 -13.36 -5.31 16.67
C THR A 148 -13.40 -4.98 15.17
N CYS A 149 -14.22 -5.66 14.37
CA CYS A 149 -14.28 -5.49 12.92
C CYS A 149 -15.68 -5.05 12.43
N GLU A 150 -16.60 -6.00 12.27
CA GLU A 150 -17.93 -5.77 11.68
C GLU A 150 -18.88 -5.04 12.65
N GLU A 151 -18.92 -5.49 13.90
CA GLU A 151 -19.74 -4.86 14.93
C GLU A 151 -19.23 -3.45 15.24
N LEU A 152 -17.91 -3.26 15.33
CA LEU A 152 -17.31 -1.95 15.57
C LEU A 152 -17.62 -0.95 14.44
N TYR A 153 -17.51 -1.37 13.18
CA TYR A 153 -17.79 -0.46 12.06
C TYR A 153 -19.25 -0.02 12.05
N LYS A 154 -20.20 -0.94 12.28
CA LYS A 154 -21.63 -0.63 12.37
C LYS A 154 -21.92 0.27 13.58
N TRP A 155 -21.41 -0.09 14.76
CA TRP A 155 -21.55 0.69 15.98
C TRP A 155 -21.06 2.14 15.82
N GLN A 156 -19.88 2.37 15.24
CA GLN A 156 -19.33 3.73 15.14
C GLN A 156 -20.09 4.61 14.12
N ARG A 157 -20.63 4.04 13.03
CA ARG A 157 -21.51 4.79 12.11
C ARG A 157 -22.79 5.27 12.80
N GLU A 158 -23.29 4.53 13.79
CA GLU A 158 -24.52 4.87 14.54
C GLU A 158 -24.25 5.78 15.74
N ASN A 159 -23.16 5.55 16.49
CA ASN A 159 -22.96 6.13 17.83
C ASN A 159 -21.95 7.29 17.87
N VAL A 160 -21.06 7.43 16.88
CA VAL A 160 -20.06 8.52 16.85
C VAL A 160 -20.65 9.76 16.17
N ASN A 161 -20.66 10.86 16.93
CA ASN A 161 -21.18 12.18 16.55
C ASN A 161 -20.07 13.21 16.27
N GLY A 162 -18.82 12.78 16.12
CA GLY A 162 -17.71 13.63 15.74
C GLY A 162 -17.65 13.92 14.23
N PRO A 163 -16.69 14.73 13.77
CA PRO A 163 -16.53 15.04 12.35
C PRO A 163 -16.22 13.77 11.55
N GLU A 164 -16.76 13.68 10.34
CA GLU A 164 -16.51 12.57 9.42
C GLU A 164 -15.03 12.46 9.06
N PHE A 165 -14.55 11.26 8.77
CA PHE A 165 -13.22 10.95 8.26
C PHE A 165 -13.38 9.97 7.09
N VAL A 166 -13.17 10.46 5.87
CA VAL A 166 -13.41 9.67 4.66
C VAL A 166 -12.09 9.05 4.19
N PHE A 167 -11.96 7.75 4.40
CA PHE A 167 -10.85 6.95 3.88
C PHE A 167 -11.29 6.22 2.62
N HIS A 168 -10.68 6.57 1.49
CA HIS A 168 -10.97 5.97 0.20
C HIS A 168 -9.99 4.83 -0.09
N ASP A 169 -10.53 3.62 -0.24
CA ASP A 169 -9.78 2.38 -0.41
C ASP A 169 -9.63 2.02 -1.89
N GLY A 170 -8.40 1.84 -2.38
CA GLY A 170 -8.19 1.36 -3.75
C GLY A 170 -8.75 -0.06 -3.93
N PRO A 171 -9.55 -0.29 -5.00
CA PRO A 171 -10.18 -1.58 -5.22
C PRO A 171 -9.12 -2.64 -5.57
N PRO A 172 -8.94 -3.69 -4.75
CA PRO A 172 -8.02 -4.77 -5.08
C PRO A 172 -8.59 -5.58 -6.25
N TYR A 173 -7.69 -6.09 -7.09
CA TYR A 173 -8.11 -6.82 -8.28
C TYR A 173 -8.53 -8.26 -7.93
N ALA A 174 -9.73 -8.67 -8.36
CA ALA A 174 -10.32 -9.98 -8.07
C ALA A 174 -9.76 -11.13 -8.94
N ASN A 175 -8.44 -11.40 -8.87
CA ASN A 175 -7.77 -12.43 -9.70
C ASN A 175 -7.12 -13.62 -8.95
N GLY A 176 -7.08 -13.62 -7.62
CA GLY A 176 -6.53 -14.72 -6.83
C GLY A 176 -6.26 -14.39 -5.35
N ASP A 177 -5.59 -15.32 -4.66
CA ASP A 177 -5.24 -15.19 -3.25
C ASP A 177 -4.38 -13.96 -2.93
N LEU A 178 -4.52 -13.46 -1.70
CA LEU A 178 -3.81 -12.28 -1.23
C LEU A 178 -2.35 -12.62 -0.89
N HIS A 179 -1.43 -11.83 -1.44
CA HIS A 179 -0.03 -11.81 -1.00
C HIS A 179 0.18 -10.79 0.12
N ILE A 180 1.31 -10.91 0.83
CA ILE A 180 1.69 -10.03 1.96
C ILE A 180 1.60 -8.52 1.67
N GLY A 181 1.82 -8.08 0.41
CA GLY A 181 1.62 -6.67 0.02
C GLY A 181 0.18 -6.16 0.17
N HIS A 182 -0.83 -7.02 0.05
CA HIS A 182 -2.23 -6.66 0.31
C HIS A 182 -2.52 -6.59 1.81
N ALA A 183 -1.86 -7.41 2.62
CA ALA A 183 -1.93 -7.33 4.07
C ALA A 183 -1.30 -6.03 4.57
N LEU A 184 -0.07 -5.70 4.12
CA LEU A 184 0.57 -4.40 4.35
C LEU A 184 -0.39 -3.25 4.04
N ASN A 185 -0.90 -3.21 2.80
CA ASN A 185 -1.79 -2.18 2.31
C ASN A 185 -3.04 -1.99 3.20
N LYS A 186 -3.88 -3.03 3.39
CA LYS A 186 -5.12 -2.87 4.16
C LYS A 186 -4.88 -2.67 5.66
N ILE A 187 -3.81 -3.23 6.25
CA ILE A 187 -3.50 -3.02 7.68
C ILE A 187 -3.07 -1.57 7.93
N LEU A 188 -2.27 -0.95 7.04
CA LEU A 188 -1.93 0.48 7.18
C LEU A 188 -3.19 1.37 7.14
N LYS A 189 -4.14 1.08 6.24
CA LYS A 189 -5.44 1.77 6.16
C LYS A 189 -6.25 1.61 7.46
N ASP A 190 -6.32 0.38 7.97
CA ASP A 190 -7.06 0.05 9.19
C ASP A 190 -6.45 0.68 10.46
N ILE A 191 -5.11 0.76 10.55
CA ILE A 191 -4.41 1.50 11.61
C ILE A 191 -4.84 2.98 11.61
N ILE A 192 -4.87 3.62 10.44
CA ILE A 192 -5.29 5.02 10.30
C ILE A 192 -6.76 5.20 10.69
N ASN A 193 -7.65 4.32 10.21
CA ASN A 193 -9.07 4.33 10.54
C ASN A 193 -9.32 4.17 12.06
N ARG A 194 -8.64 3.22 12.71
CA ARG A 194 -8.76 3.00 14.16
C ARG A 194 -8.20 4.16 14.98
N PHE A 195 -7.12 4.80 14.52
CA PHE A 195 -6.61 6.02 15.17
C PHE A 195 -7.60 7.19 15.04
N ALA A 196 -8.17 7.41 13.85
CA ALA A 196 -9.20 8.44 13.63
C ALA A 196 -10.43 8.22 14.53
N LEU A 197 -10.88 6.97 14.67
CA LEU A 197 -11.97 6.58 15.59
C LEU A 197 -11.62 6.89 17.05
N LEU A 198 -10.42 6.52 17.52
CA LEU A 198 -9.97 6.82 18.89
C LEU A 198 -9.82 8.33 19.15
N LYS A 199 -9.46 9.13 18.14
CA LYS A 199 -9.49 10.60 18.20
C LYS A 199 -10.92 11.18 18.14
N GLY A 200 -11.95 10.34 18.04
CA GLY A 200 -13.36 10.72 18.06
C GLY A 200 -13.95 11.13 16.70
N ARG A 201 -13.25 10.87 15.57
CA ARG A 201 -13.81 11.09 14.23
C ARG A 201 -14.74 9.93 13.84
N LYS A 202 -15.79 10.24 13.08
CA LYS A 202 -16.72 9.26 12.52
C LYS A 202 -16.14 8.69 11.22
N VAL A 203 -15.74 7.43 11.20
CA VAL A 203 -15.03 6.85 10.07
C VAL A 203 -16.00 6.45 8.95
N GLN A 204 -15.72 6.86 7.72
CA GLN A 204 -16.29 6.32 6.50
C GLN A 204 -15.16 5.66 5.72
N TYR A 205 -15.10 4.32 5.77
CA TYR A 205 -14.12 3.54 5.00
C TYR A 205 -14.86 2.94 3.81
N LEU A 206 -14.57 3.44 2.60
CA LEU A 206 -15.21 2.94 1.37
C LEU A 206 -14.58 1.61 0.93
N TYR A 207 -14.81 0.57 1.71
CA TYR A 207 -14.23 -0.76 1.55
C TYR A 207 -14.82 -1.57 0.36
N SER A 208 -15.98 -1.16 -0.17
CA SER A 208 -16.85 -1.98 -1.04
C SER A 208 -16.39 -2.20 -2.48
N GLY A 209 -15.24 -1.65 -2.89
CA GLY A 209 -14.74 -1.75 -4.26
C GLY A 209 -13.84 -2.96 -4.50
N TRP A 210 -14.06 -3.68 -5.60
CA TRP A 210 -13.12 -4.62 -6.21
C TRP A 210 -12.98 -4.27 -7.70
N ASP A 211 -11.76 -4.42 -8.26
CA ASP A 211 -11.60 -4.35 -9.71
C ASP A 211 -11.93 -5.73 -10.30
N CYS A 212 -13.07 -5.76 -10.98
CA CYS A 212 -13.72 -6.95 -11.48
C CYS A 212 -13.61 -7.08 -13.01
N HIS A 213 -13.05 -6.11 -13.73
CA HIS A 213 -13.17 -6.02 -15.20
C HIS A 213 -11.86 -6.23 -15.95
N GLY A 214 -11.95 -6.61 -17.24
CA GLY A 214 -10.82 -6.71 -18.15
C GLY A 214 -10.06 -8.04 -18.15
N LEU A 215 -8.91 -8.00 -18.82
CA LEU A 215 -8.14 -9.18 -19.26
C LEU A 215 -7.68 -10.17 -18.16
N PRO A 216 -7.37 -9.78 -16.90
CA PRO A 216 -7.00 -10.76 -15.87
C PRO A 216 -8.09 -11.79 -15.57
N ILE A 217 -9.35 -11.36 -15.42
CA ILE A 217 -10.49 -12.27 -15.17
C ILE A 217 -10.94 -12.95 -16.46
N GLU A 218 -10.95 -12.25 -17.60
CA GLU A 218 -11.29 -12.85 -18.90
C GLU A 218 -10.37 -14.05 -19.22
N ASN A 219 -9.05 -13.89 -19.05
CA ASN A 219 -8.08 -14.98 -19.23
C ASN A 219 -8.28 -16.12 -18.23
N LYS A 220 -8.64 -15.84 -16.97
CA LYS A 220 -8.87 -16.88 -15.96
C LYS A 220 -10.12 -17.69 -16.28
N ALA A 221 -11.21 -17.03 -16.70
CA ALA A 221 -12.41 -17.68 -17.18
C ALA A 221 -12.16 -18.55 -18.43
N LEU A 222 -11.41 -18.04 -19.42
CA LEU A 222 -11.05 -18.81 -20.62
C LEU A 222 -10.17 -20.04 -20.31
N GLN A 223 -9.26 -19.92 -19.34
CA GLN A 223 -8.46 -21.04 -18.83
C GLN A 223 -9.32 -22.10 -18.11
N GLU A 224 -10.27 -21.69 -17.28
CA GLU A 224 -11.21 -22.60 -16.61
C GLU A 224 -12.22 -23.24 -17.58
N LEU A 225 -12.59 -22.55 -18.66
CA LEU A 225 -13.39 -23.09 -19.76
C LEU A 225 -12.61 -24.00 -20.72
N GLY A 226 -11.27 -23.92 -20.74
CA GLY A 226 -10.42 -24.67 -21.66
C GLY A 226 -10.59 -24.30 -23.13
N LYS A 227 -10.90 -23.02 -23.44
CA LYS A 227 -11.25 -22.56 -24.80
C LYS A 227 -10.64 -21.19 -25.13
N ASP A 228 -10.30 -20.98 -26.40
CA ASP A 228 -9.90 -19.68 -26.94
C ASP A 228 -11.10 -18.74 -27.10
N SER A 229 -10.90 -17.43 -26.90
CA SER A 229 -11.95 -16.41 -26.98
C SER A 229 -12.66 -16.37 -28.34
N SER A 230 -11.98 -16.67 -29.43
CA SER A 230 -12.55 -16.75 -30.78
C SER A 230 -13.44 -17.98 -31.04
N THR A 231 -13.62 -18.87 -30.04
CA THR A 231 -14.41 -20.11 -30.16
C THR A 231 -15.67 -20.12 -29.28
N VAL A 232 -15.95 -19.02 -28.57
CA VAL A 232 -17.01 -18.89 -27.56
C VAL A 232 -17.79 -17.61 -27.80
N SER A 233 -19.11 -17.62 -27.60
CA SER A 233 -19.93 -16.40 -27.74
C SER A 233 -19.65 -15.41 -26.59
N PRO A 234 -19.75 -14.08 -26.84
CA PRO A 234 -19.45 -13.07 -25.83
C PRO A 234 -20.21 -13.27 -24.51
N SER A 235 -21.50 -13.62 -24.55
CA SER A 235 -22.30 -13.84 -23.34
C SER A 235 -21.74 -14.94 -22.44
N ILE A 236 -21.29 -16.07 -23.00
CA ILE A 236 -20.70 -17.18 -22.23
C ILE A 236 -19.38 -16.75 -21.58
N ILE A 237 -18.56 -15.96 -22.27
CA ILE A 237 -17.32 -15.40 -21.70
C ILE A 237 -17.66 -14.45 -20.54
N ARG A 238 -18.66 -13.56 -20.69
CA ARG A 238 -19.11 -12.64 -19.63
C ARG A 238 -19.68 -13.39 -18.42
N GLU A 239 -20.46 -14.44 -18.62
CA GLU A 239 -21.03 -15.22 -17.50
C GLU A 239 -19.97 -16.03 -16.74
N ALA A 240 -19.00 -16.64 -17.45
CA ALA A 240 -17.87 -17.31 -16.80
C ALA A 240 -16.97 -16.32 -16.05
N ALA A 241 -16.68 -15.16 -16.65
CA ALA A 241 -15.91 -14.09 -16.03
C ALA A 241 -16.59 -13.54 -14.75
N HIS A 242 -17.90 -13.32 -14.79
CA HIS A 242 -18.71 -12.93 -13.64
C HIS A 242 -18.68 -13.98 -12.51
N ALA A 243 -18.84 -15.27 -12.84
CA ALA A 243 -18.78 -16.36 -11.87
C ALA A 243 -17.40 -16.51 -11.22
N VAL A 244 -16.32 -16.30 -11.99
CA VAL A 244 -14.95 -16.19 -11.46
C VAL A 244 -14.86 -15.00 -10.51
N ALA A 245 -15.24 -13.79 -10.95
CA ALA A 245 -15.13 -12.57 -10.15
C ALA A 245 -15.80 -12.70 -8.77
N ILE A 246 -17.07 -13.15 -8.71
CA ILE A 246 -17.79 -13.36 -7.43
C ILE A 246 -17.04 -14.33 -6.49
N ARG A 247 -16.49 -15.42 -7.04
CA ARG A 247 -15.75 -16.43 -6.28
C ARG A 247 -14.41 -15.90 -5.74
N GLU A 248 -13.68 -15.12 -6.54
CA GLU A 248 -12.44 -14.48 -6.09
C GLU A 248 -12.71 -13.38 -5.06
N ILE A 249 -13.76 -12.57 -5.23
CA ILE A 249 -14.22 -11.58 -4.25
C ILE A 249 -14.52 -12.28 -2.91
N ALA A 250 -15.32 -13.35 -2.92
CA ALA A 250 -15.68 -14.08 -1.71
C ALA A 250 -14.43 -14.62 -0.97
N SER A 251 -13.47 -15.18 -1.70
CA SER A 251 -12.18 -15.64 -1.14
C SER A 251 -11.36 -14.48 -0.56
N GLN A 252 -11.14 -13.40 -1.33
CA GLN A 252 -10.38 -12.24 -0.85
C GLN A 252 -11.05 -11.57 0.36
N LYS A 253 -12.39 -11.50 0.38
CA LYS A 253 -13.20 -10.99 1.50
C LYS A 253 -12.95 -11.79 2.79
N GLU A 254 -12.94 -13.12 2.70
CA GLU A 254 -12.57 -13.98 3.84
C GLU A 254 -11.09 -13.78 4.24
N GLN A 255 -10.17 -13.65 3.28
CA GLN A 255 -8.75 -13.45 3.56
C GLN A 255 -8.48 -12.09 4.25
N PHE A 256 -9.12 -11.00 3.83
CA PHE A 256 -9.02 -9.70 4.51
C PHE A 256 -9.68 -9.71 5.89
N ARG A 257 -10.81 -10.43 6.11
CA ARG A 257 -11.41 -10.61 7.45
C ARG A 257 -10.42 -11.23 8.43
N ASN A 258 -9.59 -12.18 7.98
CA ASN A 258 -8.52 -12.79 8.77
C ASN A 258 -7.36 -11.83 9.14
N PHE A 259 -7.32 -10.58 8.63
CA PHE A 259 -6.35 -9.56 9.04
C PHE A 259 -6.91 -8.58 10.10
N GLY A 260 -8.16 -8.77 10.54
CA GLY A 260 -8.80 -7.93 11.57
C GLY A 260 -9.13 -6.51 11.11
N ILE A 261 -9.61 -6.35 9.87
CA ILE A 261 -9.91 -5.04 9.28
C ILE A 261 -11.32 -4.55 9.68
N MET A 262 -11.42 -3.31 10.18
CA MET A 262 -12.68 -2.64 10.53
C MET A 262 -13.32 -2.03 9.27
N ALA A 263 -14.36 -2.66 8.75
CA ALA A 263 -15.06 -2.25 7.53
C ALA A 263 -16.54 -2.66 7.56
N ASN A 264 -17.36 -2.08 6.68
CA ASN A 264 -18.62 -2.71 6.30
C ASN A 264 -18.37 -3.74 5.21
N TRP A 265 -18.63 -5.00 5.50
CA TRP A 265 -18.42 -6.10 4.57
C TRP A 265 -19.68 -6.42 3.76
N ASP A 266 -20.82 -5.82 4.08
CA ASP A 266 -22.12 -6.17 3.48
C ASP A 266 -22.53 -5.25 2.30
N SER A 267 -21.82 -4.13 2.09
CA SER A 267 -22.03 -3.21 0.97
C SER A 267 -21.31 -3.65 -0.31
N SER A 268 -22.00 -3.56 -1.45
CA SER A 268 -21.50 -3.94 -2.78
C SER A 268 -21.79 -2.84 -3.81
N GLU A 269 -20.75 -2.11 -4.23
CA GLU A 269 -20.88 -1.02 -5.23
C GLU A 269 -19.70 -1.07 -6.21
N SER A 270 -19.95 -0.76 -7.50
CA SER A 270 -18.94 -0.73 -8.58
C SER A 270 -19.26 0.34 -9.63
N THR A 271 -18.28 0.71 -10.46
CA THR A 271 -18.10 2.08 -10.98
C THR A 271 -18.44 2.34 -12.46
N TYR A 272 -18.59 3.62 -12.85
CA TYR A 272 -18.92 4.08 -14.22
C TYR A 272 -18.09 5.31 -14.67
N VAL A 273 -18.09 5.62 -15.98
CA VAL A 273 -16.97 6.27 -16.73
C VAL A 273 -17.36 7.63 -17.38
N GLY A 274 -16.43 8.40 -17.98
CA GLY A 274 -16.70 9.64 -18.74
C GLY A 274 -15.63 10.14 -19.73
N LEU A 275 -15.87 11.33 -20.32
CA LEU A 275 -15.07 12.06 -21.33
C LEU A 275 -14.35 11.23 -22.41
N ILE A 276 -15.01 11.08 -23.56
CA ILE A 276 -14.64 10.10 -24.58
C ILE A 276 -14.72 10.72 -25.99
N HIS A 277 -13.69 10.58 -26.82
CA HIS A 277 -13.73 10.93 -28.25
C HIS A 277 -12.94 9.91 -29.10
N ARG A 278 -13.42 9.61 -30.31
CA ARG A 278 -12.83 8.57 -31.18
C ARG A 278 -11.75 9.16 -32.10
N ARG A 279 -10.61 8.47 -32.28
CA ARG A 279 -9.55 8.85 -33.24
C ARG A 279 -8.87 7.62 -33.84
N TYR A 280 -8.39 7.76 -35.08
CA TYR A 280 -7.47 6.82 -35.72
C TYR A 280 -6.03 7.30 -35.50
N ARG A 281 -5.27 6.59 -34.67
CA ARG A 281 -3.84 6.88 -34.38
C ARG A 281 -3.08 5.63 -33.95
N PRO A 282 -1.74 5.63 -33.97
CA PRO A 282 -0.95 4.57 -33.38
C PRO A 282 -1.25 4.38 -31.90
N VAL A 283 -1.37 3.12 -31.49
CA VAL A 283 -1.41 2.67 -30.08
C VAL A 283 -0.50 1.47 -29.89
N HIS A 284 -0.08 1.23 -28.66
CA HIS A 284 0.52 -0.05 -28.27
C HIS A 284 -0.53 -1.16 -28.40
N TYR A 285 -0.18 -2.23 -29.09
CA TYR A 285 -1.08 -3.36 -29.35
C TYR A 285 -0.36 -4.67 -29.11
N SER A 286 -0.98 -5.59 -28.38
CA SER A 286 -0.47 -6.93 -28.11
C SER A 286 -1.06 -7.92 -29.12
N PRO A 287 -0.29 -8.45 -30.09
CA PRO A 287 -0.79 -9.50 -31.00
C PRO A 287 -1.18 -10.77 -30.23
N SER A 288 -0.55 -11.01 -29.07
CA SER A 288 -0.86 -12.16 -28.21
C SER A 288 -2.16 -12.05 -27.43
N SER A 289 -2.62 -10.83 -27.13
CA SER A 289 -3.89 -10.59 -26.44
C SER A 289 -4.95 -9.92 -27.32
N ARG A 290 -4.64 -9.73 -28.61
CA ARG A 290 -5.45 -9.04 -29.64
C ARG A 290 -6.10 -7.73 -29.16
N SER A 291 -5.37 -6.97 -28.35
CA SER A 291 -5.91 -5.83 -27.62
C SER A 291 -4.93 -4.67 -27.62
N ALA A 292 -5.45 -3.44 -27.72
CA ALA A 292 -4.68 -2.25 -27.36
C ALA A 292 -4.29 -2.30 -25.87
N LEU A 293 -3.15 -1.70 -25.53
CA LEU A 293 -2.62 -1.59 -24.17
C LEU A 293 -2.35 -0.11 -23.84
N ALA A 294 -2.63 0.29 -22.61
CA ALA A 294 -2.08 1.55 -22.07
C ALA A 294 -0.58 1.37 -21.73
N GLU A 295 0.15 2.48 -21.64
CA GLU A 295 1.57 2.47 -21.23
C GLU A 295 1.78 1.84 -19.83
N ALA A 296 0.78 1.94 -18.94
CA ALA A 296 0.77 1.28 -17.64
C ALA A 296 0.69 -0.26 -17.72
N GLU A 297 0.15 -0.81 -18.81
CA GLU A 297 0.07 -2.26 -19.11
C GLU A 297 1.35 -2.79 -19.79
N LEU A 298 2.44 -1.99 -19.85
CA LEU A 298 3.72 -2.39 -20.45
C LEU A 298 4.78 -2.74 -19.39
N VAL A 299 5.61 -3.74 -19.73
CA VAL A 299 6.86 -4.09 -19.04
C VAL A 299 8.00 -3.98 -20.04
N TYR A 300 9.09 -3.29 -19.70
CA TYR A 300 10.26 -3.18 -20.58
C TYR A 300 11.28 -4.28 -20.27
N LYS A 301 11.82 -4.92 -21.31
CA LYS A 301 12.93 -5.89 -21.20
C LYS A 301 14.16 -5.38 -21.92
N ASP A 302 15.27 -5.23 -21.20
CA ASP A 302 16.52 -4.64 -21.69
C ASP A 302 17.35 -5.59 -22.59
N ASN A 303 16.95 -6.86 -22.68
CA ASN A 303 17.65 -7.92 -23.42
C ASN A 303 16.87 -8.46 -24.64
N HIS A 304 15.90 -7.71 -25.16
CA HIS A 304 15.19 -8.10 -26.38
C HIS A 304 16.12 -8.01 -27.60
N VAL A 305 16.06 -8.98 -28.52
CA VAL A 305 16.94 -9.03 -29.70
C VAL A 305 16.15 -8.92 -30.99
N SER A 306 16.21 -7.76 -31.63
CA SER A 306 15.57 -7.47 -32.92
C SER A 306 16.52 -7.72 -34.10
N HIS A 307 15.97 -7.89 -35.30
CA HIS A 307 16.73 -7.89 -36.55
C HIS A 307 16.77 -6.47 -37.11
N SER A 308 17.88 -5.76 -36.89
CA SER A 308 18.06 -4.43 -37.45
C SER A 308 18.59 -4.50 -38.88
N VAL A 309 18.05 -3.66 -39.75
CA VAL A 309 18.44 -3.55 -41.16
C VAL A 309 18.94 -2.14 -41.47
N TYR A 310 19.90 -2.08 -42.38
CA TYR A 310 20.36 -0.87 -43.04
C TYR A 310 19.89 -0.95 -44.49
N VAL A 311 19.15 0.07 -44.93
CA VAL A 311 18.47 0.10 -46.22
C VAL A 311 18.77 1.40 -46.97
N ALA A 312 18.85 1.30 -48.29
CA ALA A 312 19.05 2.44 -49.19
C ALA A 312 17.71 2.87 -49.82
N PHE A 313 17.34 4.14 -49.66
CA PHE A 313 16.33 4.80 -50.48
C PHE A 313 17.02 5.63 -51.56
N ASP A 314 16.51 5.65 -52.79
CA ASP A 314 17.11 6.45 -53.87
C ASP A 314 16.56 7.88 -53.82
N LEU A 315 17.45 8.88 -53.80
CA LEU A 315 17.10 10.29 -53.86
C LEU A 315 16.66 10.67 -55.29
N ASP A 316 15.58 11.44 -55.44
CA ASP A 316 15.25 12.03 -56.74
C ASP A 316 16.22 13.18 -57.03
N MET A 317 17.09 12.93 -58.01
CA MET A 317 18.13 13.86 -58.45
C MET A 317 17.56 15.22 -58.91
N ARG A 318 16.30 15.28 -59.36
CA ARG A 318 15.61 16.54 -59.73
C ARG A 318 15.44 17.49 -58.54
N SER A 319 15.35 16.94 -57.32
CA SER A 319 15.28 17.74 -56.09
C SER A 319 16.67 18.13 -55.56
N ALA A 320 17.71 17.37 -55.93
CA ALA A 320 19.02 17.39 -55.30
C ALA A 320 20.00 18.45 -55.86
N GLU A 321 19.63 19.21 -56.91
CA GLU A 321 20.51 20.17 -57.60
C GLU A 321 21.25 21.13 -56.65
N SER A 322 20.63 21.52 -55.53
CA SER A 322 21.20 22.43 -54.53
C SER A 322 22.34 21.82 -53.68
N LEU A 323 22.43 20.48 -53.60
CA LEU A 323 23.53 19.76 -52.96
C LEU A 323 24.66 19.44 -53.94
N LEU A 324 24.38 19.39 -55.24
CA LEU A 324 25.20 18.72 -56.25
C LEU A 324 25.85 19.70 -57.23
N LYS A 325 26.67 20.62 -56.72
CA LYS A 325 27.44 21.53 -57.59
C LYS A 325 28.53 20.84 -58.40
N ASP A 326 29.06 19.71 -57.90
CA ASP A 326 30.24 19.03 -58.45
C ASP A 326 30.05 17.50 -58.61
N ALA A 327 28.80 17.01 -58.66
CA ALA A 327 28.50 15.58 -58.74
C ALA A 327 27.93 15.14 -60.10
N THR A 328 28.37 13.96 -60.55
CA THR A 328 28.01 13.32 -61.82
C THR A 328 26.60 12.71 -61.82
N GLN A 329 26.20 12.08 -62.95
CA GLN A 329 24.94 11.32 -63.12
C GLN A 329 24.82 10.04 -62.23
N THR A 330 25.50 10.00 -61.09
CA THR A 330 25.58 8.85 -60.19
C THR A 330 24.41 8.91 -59.17
N PRO A 331 23.57 7.87 -59.04
CA PRO A 331 22.48 7.86 -58.09
C PRO A 331 22.96 7.99 -56.63
N ILE A 332 22.20 8.76 -55.84
CA ILE A 332 22.49 9.00 -54.41
C ILE A 332 21.52 8.21 -53.55
N ARG A 333 22.07 7.51 -52.55
CA ARG A 333 21.32 6.68 -51.61
C ARG A 333 21.25 7.33 -50.23
N LEU A 334 20.04 7.51 -49.73
CA LEU A 334 19.80 7.84 -48.31
C LEU A 334 19.92 6.53 -47.52
N LEU A 335 20.94 6.42 -46.64
CA LEU A 335 21.10 5.22 -45.82
C LEU A 335 20.31 5.35 -44.53
N VAL A 336 19.29 4.51 -44.38
CA VAL A 336 18.35 4.53 -43.25
C VAL A 336 18.49 3.24 -42.45
N TRP A 337 18.31 3.33 -41.13
CA TRP A 337 18.34 2.20 -40.20
C TRP A 337 16.97 1.97 -39.55
N THR A 338 16.60 0.72 -39.32
CA THR A 338 15.41 0.36 -38.53
C THR A 338 15.56 -1.00 -37.85
N THR A 339 15.00 -1.14 -36.65
CA THR A 339 14.83 -2.41 -35.92
C THR A 339 13.54 -3.16 -36.28
N THR A 340 12.65 -2.54 -37.08
CA THR A 340 11.32 -3.06 -37.42
C THR A 340 11.12 -3.12 -38.95
N PRO A 341 11.78 -4.05 -39.67
CA PRO A 341 11.74 -4.11 -41.15
C PRO A 341 10.32 -4.14 -41.72
N TRP A 342 9.39 -4.78 -41.02
CA TRP A 342 7.97 -4.88 -41.39
C TRP A 342 7.25 -3.53 -41.54
N THR A 343 7.76 -2.46 -40.92
CA THR A 343 7.16 -1.10 -41.00
C THR A 343 7.51 -0.36 -42.30
N LEU A 344 8.52 -0.82 -43.06
CA LEU A 344 9.00 -0.14 -44.27
C LEU A 344 7.99 -0.12 -45.43
N THR A 345 6.96 -0.99 -45.40
CA THR A 345 5.85 -0.93 -46.37
C THR A 345 4.96 0.29 -46.14
N ALA A 346 4.81 0.72 -44.89
CA ALA A 346 4.01 1.88 -44.47
C ALA A 346 4.85 3.16 -44.34
N ASN A 347 5.98 3.25 -45.05
CA ASN A 347 6.80 4.46 -45.05
C ASN A 347 6.07 5.62 -45.73
N MET A 348 6.12 6.82 -45.11
CA MET A 348 5.51 8.04 -45.66
C MET A 348 6.49 9.23 -45.74
N GLY A 349 7.70 9.11 -45.17
CA GLY A 349 8.73 10.15 -45.16
C GLY A 349 10.04 9.67 -44.55
N ILE A 350 11.09 10.48 -44.60
CA ILE A 350 12.35 10.26 -43.88
C ILE A 350 12.63 11.48 -43.00
N ALA A 351 12.82 11.30 -41.70
CA ALA A 351 13.18 12.37 -40.78
C ALA A 351 14.70 12.58 -40.71
N VAL A 352 15.09 13.86 -40.64
CA VAL A 352 16.47 14.34 -40.40
C VAL A 352 16.44 15.44 -39.36
N ASN A 353 17.51 15.58 -38.57
CA ASN A 353 17.64 16.66 -37.59
C ASN A 353 18.22 17.91 -38.28
N PRO A 354 17.56 19.09 -38.21
CA PRO A 354 18.03 20.29 -38.89
C PRO A 354 19.41 20.77 -38.41
N ASP A 355 19.74 20.54 -37.14
CA ASP A 355 20.93 21.03 -36.45
C ASP A 355 22.10 20.03 -36.50
N MET A 356 21.88 18.82 -37.02
CA MET A 356 22.94 17.82 -37.24
C MET A 356 23.65 18.06 -38.58
N THR A 357 24.96 17.79 -38.58
CA THR A 357 25.77 17.80 -39.81
C THR A 357 25.76 16.42 -40.47
N TYR A 358 25.50 16.43 -41.78
CA TYR A 358 25.41 15.27 -42.67
C TYR A 358 26.51 15.34 -43.72
N VAL A 359 26.88 14.18 -44.26
CA VAL A 359 27.92 14.05 -45.28
C VAL A 359 27.43 13.25 -46.48
N LEU A 360 27.88 13.66 -47.67
CA LEU A 360 27.83 12.85 -48.88
C LEU A 360 29.14 12.08 -49.00
N LEU A 361 29.04 10.75 -48.96
CA LEU A 361 30.16 9.83 -49.10
C LEU A 361 30.18 9.22 -50.49
N ARG A 362 31.39 8.95 -51.00
CA ARG A 362 31.63 7.94 -52.02
C ARG A 362 32.17 6.68 -51.35
N ARG A 363 31.59 5.52 -51.66
CA ARG A 363 32.22 4.23 -51.30
C ARG A 363 33.33 3.90 -52.29
N LEU A 364 34.48 3.42 -51.81
CA LEU A 364 35.62 3.10 -52.66
C LEU A 364 35.55 1.70 -53.29
N ASP A 365 34.57 0.87 -52.90
CA ASP A 365 34.36 -0.49 -53.44
C ASP A 365 33.41 -0.53 -54.66
N ASP A 366 32.30 0.22 -54.63
CA ASP A 366 31.32 0.27 -55.72
C ASP A 366 31.15 1.66 -56.37
N SER A 367 31.90 2.67 -55.91
CA SER A 367 31.78 4.09 -56.32
C SER A 367 30.38 4.72 -56.11
N SER A 368 29.48 4.06 -55.37
CA SER A 368 28.14 4.61 -55.10
C SER A 368 28.18 5.74 -54.07
N LEU A 369 27.15 6.59 -54.15
CA LEU A 369 27.01 7.78 -53.31
C LEU A 369 26.01 7.52 -52.18
N ALA A 370 26.38 7.85 -50.94
CA ALA A 370 25.56 7.62 -49.75
C ALA A 370 25.51 8.86 -48.84
N VAL A 371 24.34 9.14 -48.25
CA VAL A 371 24.15 10.19 -47.25
C VAL A 371 23.94 9.58 -45.86
N VAL A 372 24.72 10.07 -44.88
CA VAL A 372 24.67 9.70 -43.45
C VAL A 372 24.98 10.93 -42.58
N ALA A 373 24.64 10.89 -41.29
CA ALA A 373 25.11 11.89 -40.33
C ALA A 373 26.63 11.73 -40.06
N GLN A 374 27.35 12.85 -39.99
CA GLN A 374 28.80 12.89 -39.77
C GLN A 374 29.21 12.18 -38.47
N SER A 375 28.42 12.40 -37.39
CA SER A 375 28.63 11.79 -36.07
C SER A 375 28.38 10.28 -36.01
N ARG A 376 27.96 9.64 -37.12
CA ARG A 376 27.73 8.19 -37.20
C ARG A 376 28.79 7.44 -38.01
N LEU A 377 29.75 8.13 -38.63
CA LEU A 377 30.73 7.53 -39.54
C LEU A 377 31.52 6.37 -38.92
N GLU A 378 32.08 6.56 -37.73
CA GLU A 378 32.82 5.52 -36.99
C GLU A 378 31.94 4.28 -36.71
N ALA A 379 30.71 4.50 -36.23
CA ALA A 379 29.75 3.42 -35.96
C ALA A 379 29.22 2.70 -37.22
N LEU A 380 29.44 3.26 -38.41
CA LEU A 380 29.01 2.72 -39.70
C LEU A 380 30.18 2.18 -40.55
N GLN A 381 31.43 2.26 -40.09
CA GLN A 381 32.61 1.84 -40.86
C GLN A 381 32.51 0.38 -41.34
N ASP A 382 32.03 -0.53 -40.48
CA ASP A 382 31.69 -1.93 -40.77
C ASP A 382 30.73 -2.15 -41.96
N ILE A 383 29.90 -1.15 -42.28
CA ILE A 383 28.71 -1.26 -43.15
C ILE A 383 28.94 -0.48 -44.45
N LEU A 384 29.61 0.65 -44.35
CA LEU A 384 29.99 1.52 -45.47
C LEU A 384 31.30 1.08 -46.14
N GLY A 385 32.19 0.41 -45.41
CA GLY A 385 33.53 0.08 -45.88
C GLY A 385 34.42 1.30 -46.01
N ALA A 386 35.44 1.21 -46.88
CA ALA A 386 36.33 2.33 -47.17
C ALA A 386 35.56 3.42 -47.94
N THR A 387 35.57 4.65 -47.43
CA THR A 387 34.76 5.77 -47.94
C THR A 387 35.57 7.06 -48.02
N GLU A 388 35.16 7.93 -48.94
CA GLU A 388 35.69 9.29 -49.18
C GLU A 388 34.56 10.30 -48.93
N ILE A 389 34.81 11.36 -48.16
CA ILE A 389 33.85 12.45 -47.93
C ILE A 389 33.93 13.41 -49.12
N ILE A 390 32.84 13.56 -49.87
CA ILE A 390 32.74 14.53 -50.99
C ILE A 390 32.36 15.91 -50.48
N SER A 391 31.39 15.99 -49.57
CA SER A 391 30.84 17.27 -49.08
C SER A 391 30.10 17.11 -47.76
N GLU A 392 30.17 18.14 -46.92
CA GLU A 392 29.44 18.21 -45.64
C GLU A 392 28.37 19.33 -45.67
N PHE A 393 27.25 19.12 -44.99
CA PHE A 393 26.14 20.08 -44.95
C PHE A 393 25.25 19.90 -43.71
N GLN A 394 24.57 20.98 -43.30
CA GLN A 394 23.57 20.91 -42.23
C GLN A 394 22.28 20.23 -42.70
N GLY A 395 21.58 19.54 -41.78
CA GLY A 395 20.32 18.83 -42.07
C GLY A 395 19.20 19.72 -42.61
N THR A 396 19.25 21.02 -42.33
CA THR A 396 18.42 22.04 -43.00
C THR A 396 18.47 22.02 -44.53
N LYS A 397 19.56 21.53 -45.16
CA LYS A 397 19.64 21.34 -46.62
C LYS A 397 19.00 20.04 -47.13
N LEU A 398 18.77 19.06 -46.26
CA LEU A 398 18.08 17.82 -46.62
C LEU A 398 16.55 17.98 -46.57
N PHE A 399 16.04 18.92 -45.78
CA PHE A 399 14.60 19.16 -45.63
C PHE A 399 13.92 19.51 -46.97
N GLY A 400 12.80 18.84 -47.25
CA GLY A 400 11.97 19.07 -48.44
C GLY A 400 12.45 18.39 -49.73
N LEU A 401 13.65 17.78 -49.73
CA LEU A 401 14.11 16.93 -50.84
C LEU A 401 13.21 15.72 -51.05
N GLN A 402 13.26 15.15 -52.25
CA GLN A 402 12.36 14.08 -52.69
C GLN A 402 13.12 12.77 -52.89
N TYR A 403 12.47 11.64 -52.61
CA TYR A 403 13.04 10.30 -52.74
C TYR A 403 12.01 9.28 -53.22
N HIS A 404 12.48 8.19 -53.83
CA HIS A 404 11.63 7.12 -54.35
C HIS A 404 11.26 6.10 -53.25
N PRO A 405 9.98 5.68 -53.13
CA PRO A 405 9.58 4.64 -52.19
C PRO A 405 10.36 3.33 -52.39
N ILE A 406 10.75 2.68 -51.29
CA ILE A 406 11.77 1.62 -51.29
C ILE A 406 11.42 0.37 -52.13
N PHE A 407 10.13 0.10 -52.34
CA PHE A 407 9.64 -1.02 -53.14
C PHE A 407 9.14 -0.62 -54.53
N SER A 408 9.34 0.63 -54.97
CA SER A 408 8.91 1.12 -56.29
C SER A 408 9.43 0.27 -57.46
N SER A 409 10.61 -0.32 -57.34
CA SER A 409 11.19 -1.24 -58.35
C SER A 409 10.53 -2.63 -58.41
N LEU A 410 9.49 -2.88 -57.62
CA LEU A 410 8.68 -4.12 -57.64
C LEU A 410 7.27 -3.89 -58.22
N LEU A 411 6.98 -2.68 -58.71
CA LEU A 411 5.69 -2.26 -59.23
C LEU A 411 5.79 -1.86 -60.70
N ASP A 412 4.76 -2.20 -61.49
CA ASP A 412 4.64 -1.82 -62.89
C ASP A 412 4.16 -0.35 -63.09
N SER A 413 3.92 0.39 -62.00
CA SER A 413 3.38 1.75 -62.01
C SER A 413 4.24 2.72 -61.19
N GLU A 414 4.48 3.92 -61.73
CA GLU A 414 5.23 4.98 -61.02
C GLU A 414 4.48 5.42 -59.74
N LEU A 415 5.07 5.14 -58.58
CA LEU A 415 4.62 5.70 -57.30
C LEU A 415 5.04 7.17 -57.16
N PRO A 416 4.25 8.01 -56.47
CA PRO A 416 4.66 9.37 -56.14
C PRO A 416 5.91 9.39 -55.24
N VAL A 417 6.80 10.35 -55.51
CA VAL A 417 7.99 10.58 -54.67
C VAL A 417 7.61 11.13 -53.29
N MET A 418 8.27 10.61 -52.26
CA MET A 418 8.09 11.02 -50.85
C MET A 418 9.09 12.11 -50.48
N ARG A 419 8.92 12.74 -49.30
CA ARG A 419 9.73 13.90 -48.88
C ARG A 419 10.54 13.63 -47.61
N ILE A 420 11.71 14.27 -47.52
CA ILE A 420 12.49 14.36 -46.29
C ILE A 420 11.88 15.45 -45.38
N LEU A 421 11.65 15.12 -44.12
CA LEU A 421 11.04 15.96 -43.08
C LEU A 421 12.08 16.37 -42.02
N SER A 422 11.93 17.57 -41.46
CA SER A 422 12.79 18.10 -40.41
C SER A 422 12.22 17.74 -39.04
N SER A 423 13.00 17.09 -38.16
CA SER A 423 12.57 16.79 -36.79
C SER A 423 13.72 16.59 -35.81
N LEU A 424 13.55 17.14 -34.61
CA LEU A 424 14.52 17.06 -33.50
C LEU A 424 14.51 15.72 -32.74
N HIS A 425 13.57 14.80 -33.03
CA HIS A 425 13.56 13.46 -32.43
C HIS A 425 14.70 12.57 -32.96
N VAL A 426 15.28 12.91 -34.11
CA VAL A 426 16.43 12.22 -34.70
C VAL A 426 17.70 12.63 -33.95
N THR A 427 18.35 11.68 -33.28
CA THR A 427 19.57 11.93 -32.49
C THR A 427 20.82 11.28 -33.11
N SER A 428 21.98 11.61 -32.55
CA SER A 428 23.29 11.05 -32.91
C SER A 428 23.57 9.66 -32.31
N ASP A 429 22.67 9.11 -31.49
CA ASP A 429 23.01 8.00 -30.57
C ASP A 429 22.96 6.62 -31.23
N SER A 430 22.06 6.43 -32.21
CA SER A 430 21.85 5.16 -32.89
C SER A 430 21.59 5.32 -34.39
N GLY A 431 21.61 4.21 -35.13
CA GLY A 431 21.37 4.20 -36.58
C GLY A 431 22.35 5.06 -37.39
N THR A 432 21.80 5.74 -38.39
CA THR A 432 22.55 6.50 -39.42
C THR A 432 22.35 8.02 -39.35
N GLY A 433 21.48 8.50 -38.44
CA GLY A 433 20.99 9.88 -38.43
C GLY A 433 19.91 10.18 -39.49
N LEU A 434 19.46 9.18 -40.25
CA LEU A 434 18.26 9.27 -41.09
C LEU A 434 17.28 8.18 -40.62
N VAL A 435 16.04 8.58 -40.32
CA VAL A 435 15.00 7.70 -39.76
C VAL A 435 13.86 7.59 -40.75
N HIS A 436 13.41 6.37 -41.09
CA HIS A 436 12.17 6.22 -41.88
C HIS A 436 10.98 6.50 -40.96
N CYS A 437 10.02 7.28 -41.44
CA CYS A 437 8.78 7.52 -40.73
C CYS A 437 7.67 6.62 -41.26
N ALA A 438 6.98 5.93 -40.35
CA ALA A 438 5.77 5.17 -40.61
C ALA A 438 4.67 5.63 -39.63
N PRO A 439 3.91 6.70 -39.92
CA PRO A 439 2.93 7.31 -39.02
C PRO A 439 1.79 6.43 -38.49
N ALA A 440 1.62 5.19 -39.00
CA ALA A 440 0.74 4.18 -38.42
C ALA A 440 1.41 3.33 -37.32
N HIS A 441 2.74 3.32 -37.24
CA HIS A 441 3.55 2.43 -36.42
C HIS A 441 4.56 3.15 -35.50
N GLY A 442 4.64 4.48 -35.56
CA GLY A 442 5.42 5.33 -34.65
C GLY A 442 4.61 6.50 -34.10
N ASP A 443 4.67 6.76 -32.79
CA ASP A 443 3.98 7.89 -32.16
C ASP A 443 4.68 9.23 -32.44
N GLU A 444 6.01 9.22 -32.50
CA GLU A 444 6.82 10.38 -32.91
C GLU A 444 6.60 10.71 -34.40
N ASP A 445 6.50 9.70 -35.27
CA ASP A 445 6.10 9.86 -36.68
C ASP A 445 4.72 10.49 -36.81
N TYR A 446 3.73 10.00 -36.06
CA TYR A 446 2.38 10.55 -36.05
C TYR A 446 2.35 12.02 -35.59
N LYS A 447 3.09 12.35 -34.51
CA LYS A 447 3.27 13.73 -34.04
C LYS A 447 3.98 14.62 -35.09
N LEU A 448 4.96 14.09 -35.80
CA LEU A 448 5.68 14.82 -36.86
C LEU A 448 4.76 15.14 -38.06
N PHE A 449 3.97 14.18 -38.52
CA PHE A 449 3.05 14.39 -39.63
C PHE A 449 1.86 15.30 -39.25
N ARG A 450 1.40 15.23 -37.99
CA ARG A 450 0.40 16.15 -37.44
C ARG A 450 0.91 17.59 -37.33
N SER A 451 2.13 17.79 -36.83
CA SER A 451 2.72 19.14 -36.68
C SER A 451 3.06 19.83 -38.01
N ASN A 452 3.38 19.07 -39.05
CA ASN A 452 3.58 19.59 -40.41
C ASN A 452 2.25 19.77 -41.20
N GLY A 453 1.09 19.55 -40.58
CA GLY A 453 -0.22 19.70 -41.24
C GLY A 453 -0.57 18.62 -42.26
N HIS A 454 0.25 17.57 -42.42
CA HIS A 454 -0.04 16.42 -43.27
C HIS A 454 -1.14 15.51 -42.71
N LEU A 455 -1.47 15.65 -41.42
CA LEU A 455 -2.64 15.05 -40.77
C LEU A 455 -3.51 16.16 -40.16
N SER A 456 -4.49 16.63 -40.93
CA SER A 456 -5.42 17.70 -40.52
C SER A 456 -6.48 17.21 -39.52
N SER A 457 -7.04 18.12 -38.71
CA SER A 457 -8.10 17.80 -37.73
C SER A 457 -9.49 17.59 -38.33
N GLU A 458 -9.72 18.01 -39.57
CA GLU A 458 -11.05 18.04 -40.22
C GLU A 458 -11.27 16.90 -41.21
N ASN A 459 -10.20 16.25 -41.69
CA ASN A 459 -10.24 15.08 -42.57
C ASN A 459 -9.32 13.97 -42.03
N LEU A 460 -9.78 13.24 -41.00
CA LEU A 460 -9.01 12.16 -40.34
C LEU A 460 -9.58 10.76 -40.62
N ASP A 461 -9.94 10.50 -41.88
CA ASP A 461 -10.32 9.16 -42.35
C ASP A 461 -9.13 8.21 -42.40
N SER A 462 -9.44 6.90 -42.43
CA SER A 462 -8.48 5.81 -42.71
C SER A 462 -7.79 5.93 -44.09
N ALA A 463 -8.18 6.89 -44.93
CA ALA A 463 -7.61 7.09 -46.26
C ALA A 463 -6.24 7.80 -46.25
N THR A 464 -5.95 8.62 -45.22
CA THR A 464 -4.73 9.46 -45.19
C THR A 464 -3.55 8.80 -44.48
N LEU A 465 -3.81 7.80 -43.61
CA LEU A 465 -2.79 7.14 -42.80
C LEU A 465 -2.50 5.73 -43.35
N VAL A 466 -1.32 5.53 -43.93
CA VAL A 466 -0.92 4.26 -44.54
C VAL A 466 -0.69 3.20 -43.45
N CYS A 467 -1.56 2.19 -43.38
CA CYS A 467 -1.44 1.06 -42.47
C CYS A 467 -1.75 -0.25 -43.20
N HIS A 468 -0.81 -1.20 -43.17
CA HIS A 468 -0.92 -2.50 -43.86
C HIS A 468 -1.02 -3.69 -42.88
N VAL A 469 -1.39 -3.43 -41.63
CA VAL A 469 -1.38 -4.44 -40.55
C VAL A 469 -2.74 -4.46 -39.84
N ASN A 470 -3.31 -5.65 -39.69
CA ASN A 470 -4.51 -5.89 -38.90
C ASN A 470 -4.28 -7.07 -37.93
N GLU A 471 -4.69 -6.91 -36.67
CA GLU A 471 -4.42 -7.83 -35.55
C GLU A 471 -2.94 -8.26 -35.33
N GLY A 472 -1.97 -7.60 -35.98
CA GLY A 472 -0.55 -7.99 -35.99
C GLY A 472 -0.15 -8.94 -37.13
N LEU A 473 -1.05 -9.15 -38.09
CA LEU A 473 -0.83 -9.83 -39.37
C LEU A 473 -0.81 -8.80 -40.51
N PHE A 474 -0.11 -9.07 -41.62
CA PHE A 474 -0.25 -8.22 -42.82
C PHE A 474 -1.63 -8.34 -43.46
N SER A 475 -2.22 -7.20 -43.83
CA SER A 475 -3.49 -7.10 -44.56
C SER A 475 -3.30 -7.14 -46.09
N ASP A 476 -4.40 -7.32 -46.80
CA ASP A 476 -4.52 -7.20 -48.26
C ASP A 476 -3.94 -5.88 -48.82
N LYS A 477 -4.18 -4.75 -48.13
CA LYS A 477 -3.63 -3.42 -48.45
C LYS A 477 -2.11 -3.38 -48.63
N VAL A 478 -1.34 -4.38 -48.18
CA VAL A 478 0.11 -4.43 -48.45
C VAL A 478 0.42 -4.49 -49.96
N ALA A 479 -0.55 -4.89 -50.80
CA ALA A 479 -0.47 -4.80 -52.26
C ALA A 479 -0.20 -3.39 -52.79
N ASP A 480 -0.66 -2.35 -52.10
CA ASP A 480 -0.44 -0.95 -52.49
C ASP A 480 1.06 -0.56 -52.43
N ALA A 481 1.83 -1.24 -51.57
CA ALA A 481 3.25 -0.96 -51.34
C ALA A 481 4.22 -1.92 -52.06
N VAL A 482 3.84 -3.18 -52.31
CA VAL A 482 4.73 -4.19 -52.91
C VAL A 482 4.19 -4.87 -54.18
N GLY A 483 2.98 -4.54 -54.59
CA GLY A 483 2.31 -5.14 -55.76
C GLY A 483 1.55 -6.43 -55.43
N PRO A 484 0.46 -6.75 -56.15
CA PRO A 484 -0.46 -7.83 -55.79
C PRO A 484 0.19 -9.23 -55.81
N ALA A 485 1.08 -9.50 -56.77
CA ALA A 485 1.78 -10.79 -56.87
C ALA A 485 2.78 -11.04 -55.72
N VAL A 486 3.28 -9.97 -55.09
CA VAL A 486 4.18 -10.05 -53.93
C VAL A 486 3.38 -10.08 -52.63
N ALA A 487 2.29 -9.32 -52.54
CA ALA A 487 1.41 -9.25 -51.38
C ALA A 487 0.88 -10.62 -50.94
N LEU A 488 0.56 -11.52 -51.89
CA LEU A 488 0.16 -12.91 -51.61
C LEU A 488 1.19 -13.71 -50.78
N LYS A 489 2.46 -13.27 -50.71
CA LYS A 489 3.52 -13.88 -49.89
C LYS A 489 3.62 -13.28 -48.49
N LEU A 490 2.93 -12.18 -48.21
CA LEU A 490 2.92 -11.42 -46.95
C LEU A 490 1.58 -11.53 -46.20
N ILE A 491 0.45 -11.42 -46.92
CA ILE A 491 -0.90 -11.40 -46.34
C ILE A 491 -1.10 -12.56 -45.35
N GLY A 492 -1.65 -12.23 -44.17
CA GLY A 492 -1.90 -13.19 -43.09
C GLY A 492 -0.70 -13.58 -42.23
N LYS A 493 0.53 -13.14 -42.54
CA LYS A 493 1.72 -13.48 -41.75
C LYS A 493 1.94 -12.57 -40.54
N PRO A 494 2.36 -13.11 -39.37
CA PRO A 494 2.74 -12.31 -38.20
C PRO A 494 3.91 -11.37 -38.49
N VAL A 495 3.72 -10.07 -38.23
CA VAL A 495 4.69 -9.04 -38.65
C VAL A 495 6.04 -9.14 -37.94
N LEU A 496 6.06 -9.52 -36.65
CA LEU A 496 7.28 -9.66 -35.86
C LEU A 496 8.13 -10.91 -36.21
N GLU A 497 7.57 -11.90 -36.88
CA GLU A 497 8.22 -13.20 -37.13
C GLU A 497 8.42 -13.45 -38.63
N GLU A 498 7.52 -14.18 -39.28
CA GLU A 498 7.63 -14.49 -40.70
C GLU A 498 7.52 -13.25 -41.60
N GLY A 499 6.68 -12.28 -41.22
CA GLY A 499 6.48 -11.04 -41.97
C GLY A 499 7.77 -10.24 -42.09
N SER A 500 8.46 -9.99 -40.97
CA SER A 500 9.76 -9.33 -40.97
C SER A 500 10.81 -10.06 -41.82
N ARG A 501 10.87 -11.40 -41.76
CA ARG A 501 11.80 -12.19 -42.59
C ARG A 501 11.47 -12.07 -44.08
N ALA A 502 10.20 -12.11 -44.45
CA ALA A 502 9.77 -11.96 -45.83
C ALA A 502 10.11 -10.57 -46.39
N ILE A 503 9.94 -9.50 -45.61
CA ILE A 503 10.34 -8.14 -46.01
C ILE A 503 11.87 -8.04 -46.20
N VAL A 504 12.69 -8.68 -45.37
CA VAL A 504 14.16 -8.72 -45.56
C VAL A 504 14.55 -9.35 -46.90
N GLU A 505 13.93 -10.46 -47.30
CA GLU A 505 14.21 -11.06 -48.62
C GLU A 505 13.66 -10.22 -49.79
N LEU A 506 12.58 -9.45 -49.60
CA LEU A 506 12.10 -8.50 -50.62
C LEU A 506 13.03 -7.29 -50.78
N LEU A 507 13.55 -6.74 -49.68
CA LEU A 507 14.57 -5.66 -49.72
C LEU A 507 15.86 -6.12 -50.42
N LYS A 508 16.20 -7.41 -50.31
CA LYS A 508 17.32 -8.04 -51.00
C LYS A 508 17.03 -8.28 -52.49
N GLN A 509 15.81 -8.69 -52.85
CA GLN A 509 15.35 -8.79 -54.25
C GLN A 509 15.30 -7.43 -54.96
N ALA A 510 14.89 -6.37 -54.27
CA ALA A 510 14.89 -4.99 -54.76
C ALA A 510 16.29 -4.31 -54.76
N GLY A 511 17.34 -5.00 -54.29
CA GLY A 511 18.70 -4.44 -54.20
C GLY A 511 18.84 -3.26 -53.22
N LYS A 512 17.93 -3.13 -52.24
CA LYS A 512 17.89 -2.02 -51.27
C LYS A 512 18.47 -2.38 -49.89
N LEU A 513 18.62 -3.67 -49.58
CA LEU A 513 19.24 -4.14 -48.33
C LEU A 513 20.76 -3.96 -48.39
N VAL A 514 21.32 -3.14 -47.49
CA VAL A 514 22.77 -2.89 -47.39
C VAL A 514 23.40 -3.80 -46.33
N CYS A 515 22.76 -3.96 -45.17
CA CYS A 515 23.26 -4.82 -44.09
C CYS A 515 22.13 -5.29 -43.17
N ILE A 516 22.31 -6.43 -42.51
CA ILE A 516 21.45 -6.92 -41.43
C ILE A 516 22.33 -7.29 -40.22
N LYS A 517 22.03 -6.71 -39.05
CA LYS A 517 22.72 -6.99 -37.77
C LYS A 517 21.67 -7.30 -36.68
N ARG A 518 21.96 -8.27 -35.81
CA ARG A 518 21.15 -8.48 -34.59
C ARG A 518 21.44 -7.34 -33.62
N PHE A 519 20.39 -6.74 -33.06
CA PHE A 519 20.49 -5.62 -32.14
C PHE A 519 19.78 -5.96 -30.83
N THR A 520 20.50 -5.86 -29.70
CA THR A 520 19.95 -6.11 -28.36
C THR A 520 19.62 -4.77 -27.72
N HIS A 521 18.37 -4.59 -27.29
CA HIS A 521 17.89 -3.32 -26.73
C HIS A 521 16.68 -3.47 -25.83
N ARG A 522 16.30 -2.35 -25.22
CA ARG A 522 15.12 -2.21 -24.37
C ARG A 522 13.85 -2.13 -25.20
N TYR A 523 13.03 -3.18 -25.14
CA TYR A 523 11.78 -3.27 -25.91
C TYR A 523 10.55 -3.45 -24.99
N PRO A 524 9.38 -2.88 -25.33
CA PRO A 524 8.16 -3.07 -24.57
C PRO A 524 7.52 -4.44 -24.80
N TYR A 525 7.08 -5.06 -23.71
CA TYR A 525 6.40 -6.34 -23.63
C TYR A 525 5.05 -6.18 -22.95
N ASP A 526 4.11 -7.05 -23.31
CA ASP A 526 2.83 -7.23 -22.64
C ASP A 526 3.07 -7.74 -21.21
N TRP A 527 2.57 -7.00 -20.21
CA TRP A 527 2.75 -7.31 -18.79
C TRP A 527 2.18 -8.66 -18.31
N LYS A 528 1.38 -9.34 -19.14
CA LYS A 528 0.68 -10.58 -18.81
C LYS A 528 1.10 -11.77 -19.66
N THR A 529 1.21 -11.60 -20.98
CA THR A 529 1.62 -12.69 -21.87
C THR A 529 3.13 -12.85 -21.95
N ASP A 530 3.88 -11.87 -21.44
CA ASP A 530 5.35 -11.82 -21.47
C ASP A 530 5.95 -11.93 -22.88
N LYS A 531 5.17 -11.47 -23.88
CA LYS A 531 5.52 -11.40 -25.31
C LYS A 531 5.71 -9.95 -25.80
N PRO A 532 6.51 -9.72 -26.86
CA PRO A 532 6.72 -8.39 -27.43
C PRO A 532 5.44 -7.83 -28.06
N ILE A 533 5.22 -6.53 -27.90
CA ILE A 533 4.10 -5.80 -28.53
C ILE A 533 4.49 -5.22 -29.90
N ILE A 534 3.51 -4.67 -30.62
CA ILE A 534 3.72 -3.75 -31.75
C ILE A 534 3.09 -2.39 -31.44
N VAL A 535 3.39 -1.40 -32.27
CA VAL A 535 2.63 -0.15 -32.37
C VAL A 535 1.89 -0.16 -33.71
N THR A 536 0.58 0.09 -33.70
CA THR A 536 -0.24 0.05 -34.92
C THR A 536 -1.44 0.98 -34.82
N ALA A 537 -1.88 1.53 -35.95
CA ALA A 537 -3.01 2.44 -36.02
C ALA A 537 -4.34 1.67 -35.96
N THR A 538 -5.18 2.01 -34.99
CA THR A 538 -6.53 1.46 -34.83
C THR A 538 -7.51 2.58 -34.45
N SER A 539 -8.80 2.40 -34.76
CA SER A 539 -9.85 3.33 -34.36
C SER A 539 -10.16 3.11 -32.89
N GLN A 540 -9.59 3.94 -32.02
CA GLN A 540 -9.71 3.82 -30.57
C GLN A 540 -10.39 5.06 -30.00
N TRP A 541 -10.88 4.94 -28.77
CA TRP A 541 -11.44 6.02 -27.98
C TRP A 541 -10.38 6.57 -27.02
N PHE A 542 -10.31 7.88 -26.94
CA PHE A 542 -9.34 8.61 -26.13
C PHE A 542 -10.03 9.62 -25.21
N ALA A 543 -9.43 9.87 -24.05
CA ALA A 543 -9.62 11.12 -23.31
C ALA A 543 -8.47 12.08 -23.67
N ASN A 544 -8.78 13.32 -24.02
CA ASN A 544 -7.77 14.37 -24.24
C ASN A 544 -7.44 15.01 -22.89
N LEU A 545 -6.18 14.92 -22.46
CA LEU A 545 -5.75 15.40 -21.14
C LEU A 545 -5.07 16.77 -21.21
N ASP A 546 -4.56 17.20 -22.38
CA ASP A 546 -3.82 18.46 -22.52
C ASP A 546 -4.63 19.70 -22.11
N GLN A 547 -5.97 19.62 -22.16
CA GLN A 547 -6.87 20.69 -21.69
C GLN A 547 -6.98 20.77 -20.16
N ILE A 548 -6.83 19.65 -19.44
CA ILE A 548 -7.00 19.56 -17.98
C ILE A 548 -5.68 19.42 -17.21
N LYS A 549 -4.52 19.38 -17.89
CA LYS A 549 -3.20 19.27 -17.25
C LYS A 549 -2.89 20.39 -16.26
N GLY A 550 -3.21 21.63 -16.61
CA GLY A 550 -3.01 22.78 -15.72
C GLY A 550 -3.85 22.65 -14.46
N ASP A 551 -5.13 22.39 -14.64
CA ASP A 551 -6.12 22.23 -13.58
C ASP A 551 -5.77 21.04 -12.66
N ALA A 552 -5.31 19.92 -13.22
CA ALA A 552 -4.87 18.75 -12.47
C ALA A 552 -3.59 19.00 -11.65
N LEU A 553 -2.66 19.83 -12.14
CA LEU A 553 -1.48 20.24 -11.36
C LEU A 553 -1.87 21.23 -10.24
N GLN A 554 -2.79 22.18 -10.52
CA GLN A 554 -3.30 23.10 -9.52
C GLN A 554 -4.09 22.38 -8.41
N ALA A 555 -4.87 21.36 -8.77
CA ALA A 555 -5.58 20.50 -7.82
C ALA A 555 -4.64 19.78 -6.83
N LEU A 556 -3.37 19.56 -7.20
CA LEU A 556 -2.32 18.96 -6.35
C LEU A 556 -1.54 19.98 -5.50
N GLU A 557 -1.88 21.27 -5.51
CA GLU A 557 -1.27 22.27 -4.61
C GLU A 557 -1.74 22.09 -3.16
N ASP A 558 -3.01 21.71 -2.96
CA ASP A 558 -3.60 21.52 -1.62
C ASP A 558 -3.26 20.15 -0.99
N VAL A 559 -2.70 19.22 -1.77
CA VAL A 559 -2.59 17.79 -1.40
C VAL A 559 -1.32 17.53 -0.58
N GLN A 560 -1.47 16.84 0.55
CA GLN A 560 -0.37 16.39 1.39
C GLN A 560 0.17 15.04 0.90
N PHE A 561 1.50 14.87 0.86
CA PHE A 561 2.16 13.70 0.27
C PHE A 561 3.10 13.03 1.27
N TYR A 562 2.92 11.73 1.52
CA TYR A 562 3.75 10.96 2.44
C TYR A 562 4.41 9.78 1.71
N PRO A 563 5.73 9.82 1.42
CA PRO A 563 6.68 10.93 1.63
C PRO A 563 6.55 12.04 0.57
N ASP A 564 7.02 13.25 0.86
CA ASP A 564 6.86 14.45 0.00
C ASP A 564 7.33 14.24 -1.44
N GLN A 565 8.41 13.47 -1.62
CA GLN A 565 9.04 13.15 -2.91
C GLN A 565 8.09 12.42 -3.88
N SER A 566 7.00 11.83 -3.39
CA SER A 566 5.95 11.20 -4.21
C SER A 566 5.18 12.22 -5.08
N ARG A 567 5.10 13.49 -4.65
CA ARG A 567 4.48 14.60 -5.40
C ARG A 567 5.09 14.74 -6.80
N ASN A 568 6.41 14.89 -6.86
CA ASN A 568 7.18 15.04 -8.11
C ASN A 568 6.94 13.87 -9.09
N ARG A 569 6.71 12.66 -8.57
CA ARG A 569 6.43 11.46 -9.37
C ARG A 569 5.05 11.53 -10.02
N LEU A 570 4.02 11.94 -9.27
CA LEU A 570 2.66 12.10 -9.82
C LEU A 570 2.59 13.26 -10.82
N GLU A 571 3.18 14.41 -10.49
CA GLU A 571 3.23 15.59 -11.37
C GLU A 571 3.93 15.28 -12.70
N SER A 572 5.07 14.57 -12.66
CA SER A 572 5.79 14.17 -13.87
C SER A 572 4.96 13.26 -14.79
N PHE A 573 4.22 12.29 -14.24
CA PHE A 573 3.32 11.43 -15.02
C PHE A 573 2.09 12.19 -15.55
N VAL A 574 1.60 13.23 -14.87
CA VAL A 574 0.51 14.09 -15.37
C VAL A 574 0.99 14.98 -16.52
N GLN A 575 2.20 15.53 -16.42
CA GLN A 575 2.78 16.40 -17.45
C GLN A 575 3.05 15.65 -18.77
N SER A 576 3.60 14.43 -18.71
CA SER A 576 3.97 13.65 -19.90
C SER A 576 2.78 13.13 -20.71
N ARG A 577 1.66 12.77 -20.04
CA ARG A 577 0.52 12.05 -20.63
C ARG A 577 -0.48 12.99 -21.31
N SER A 578 -0.39 13.19 -22.63
CA SER A 578 -1.27 14.11 -23.40
C SER A 578 -2.66 13.54 -23.73
N GLU A 579 -2.74 12.27 -24.10
CA GLU A 579 -3.99 11.57 -24.42
C GLU A 579 -3.99 10.19 -23.75
N TRP A 580 -5.15 9.72 -23.29
CA TRP A 580 -5.32 8.40 -22.67
C TRP A 580 -6.21 7.54 -23.57
N CYS A 581 -5.69 6.41 -24.07
CA CYS A 581 -6.48 5.39 -24.77
C CYS A 581 -7.39 4.66 -23.77
N ILE A 582 -8.70 4.94 -23.83
CA ILE A 582 -9.70 4.46 -22.87
C ILE A 582 -10.56 3.30 -23.39
N SER A 583 -10.43 2.91 -24.67
CA SER A 583 -11.04 1.70 -25.21
C SER A 583 -10.13 0.47 -25.14
N ARG A 584 -10.75 -0.71 -25.11
CA ARG A 584 -10.14 -2.03 -25.26
C ARG A 584 -11.07 -2.93 -26.07
N GLN A 585 -10.50 -3.71 -26.98
CA GLN A 585 -11.22 -4.73 -27.75
C GLN A 585 -11.31 -6.00 -26.90
N ARG A 586 -12.17 -5.97 -25.87
CA ARG A 586 -12.36 -7.04 -24.88
C ARG A 586 -13.85 -7.23 -24.59
N VAL A 587 -14.24 -8.45 -24.25
CA VAL A 587 -15.64 -8.82 -24.00
C VAL A 587 -16.05 -8.54 -22.56
N TRP A 588 -15.11 -8.64 -21.61
CA TRP A 588 -15.35 -8.46 -20.18
C TRP A 588 -14.94 -7.06 -19.69
N GLY A 589 -15.92 -6.17 -19.58
CA GLY A 589 -15.79 -4.81 -19.06
C GLY A 589 -17.06 -3.98 -19.26
N VAL A 590 -17.03 -2.72 -18.85
CA VAL A 590 -18.08 -1.72 -19.16
C VAL A 590 -17.99 -1.38 -20.66
N PRO A 591 -19.05 -1.54 -21.47
CA PRO A 591 -19.04 -1.14 -22.88
C PRO A 591 -19.07 0.37 -23.05
N ILE A 592 -18.45 0.88 -24.11
CA ILE A 592 -18.56 2.30 -24.48
C ILE A 592 -19.95 2.53 -25.13
N PRO A 593 -20.81 3.39 -24.55
CA PRO A 593 -22.21 3.55 -24.97
C PRO A 593 -22.33 4.46 -26.21
N ALA A 594 -21.69 4.05 -27.31
CA ALA A 594 -21.64 4.79 -28.56
C ALA A 594 -22.28 4.02 -29.72
N LEU A 595 -22.94 4.76 -30.62
CA LEU A 595 -23.46 4.23 -31.88
C LEU A 595 -22.57 4.68 -33.03
N ILE A 596 -22.21 3.75 -33.92
CA ILE A 596 -21.34 4.00 -35.08
C ILE A 596 -22.17 3.91 -36.35
N ASN A 597 -22.09 4.90 -37.21
CA ASN A 597 -22.66 4.84 -38.55
C ASN A 597 -21.73 4.02 -39.47
N THR A 598 -22.26 2.95 -40.04
CA THR A 598 -21.48 2.00 -40.87
C THR A 598 -21.14 2.55 -42.26
N LYS A 599 -21.81 3.62 -42.72
CA LYS A 599 -21.57 4.25 -44.03
C LYS A 599 -20.62 5.45 -43.97
N THR A 600 -20.66 6.24 -42.90
CA THR A 600 -19.78 7.41 -42.74
C THR A 600 -18.63 7.16 -41.78
N GLY A 601 -18.70 6.14 -40.92
CA GLY A 601 -17.71 5.86 -39.87
C GLY A 601 -17.86 6.72 -38.60
N ASP A 602 -18.71 7.74 -38.65
CA ASP A 602 -19.01 8.64 -37.52
C ASP A 602 -19.49 7.86 -36.30
N ALA A 603 -19.15 8.37 -35.11
CA ALA A 603 -19.61 7.81 -33.85
C ALA A 603 -20.40 8.87 -33.06
N VAL A 604 -21.66 8.56 -32.76
CA VAL A 604 -22.57 9.36 -31.94
C VAL A 604 -22.31 9.00 -30.47
N LEU A 605 -21.94 10.03 -29.70
CA LEU A 605 -21.69 9.96 -28.26
C LEU A 605 -21.86 11.37 -27.64
N ASP A 606 -23.10 11.82 -27.60
CA ASP A 606 -23.55 13.08 -26.99
C ASP A 606 -24.49 12.84 -25.79
N GLY A 607 -24.81 13.90 -25.04
CA GLY A 607 -25.67 13.80 -23.85
C GLY A 607 -27.03 13.14 -24.11
N GLN A 608 -27.72 13.47 -25.21
CA GLN A 608 -29.04 12.91 -25.52
C GLN A 608 -28.93 11.43 -25.89
N SER A 609 -27.91 11.07 -26.68
CA SER A 609 -27.63 9.67 -27.02
C SER A 609 -27.31 8.83 -25.79
N ILE A 610 -26.53 9.37 -24.86
CA ILE A 610 -26.13 8.68 -23.65
C ILE A 610 -27.30 8.56 -22.67
N HIS A 611 -28.07 9.62 -22.43
CA HIS A 611 -29.28 9.56 -21.59
C HIS A 611 -30.28 8.51 -22.10
N HIS A 612 -30.50 8.43 -23.41
CA HIS A 612 -31.36 7.40 -24.00
C HIS A 612 -30.80 5.98 -23.83
N ILE A 613 -29.52 5.75 -24.18
CA ILE A 613 -28.87 4.43 -24.01
C ILE A 613 -28.91 4.00 -22.55
N ILE A 614 -28.65 4.92 -21.61
CA ILE A 614 -28.73 4.69 -20.18
C ILE A 614 -30.15 4.23 -19.77
N GLY A 615 -31.21 4.94 -20.17
CA GLY A 615 -32.59 4.57 -19.84
C GLY A 615 -33.05 3.23 -20.40
N VAL A 616 -32.55 2.85 -21.58
CA VAL A 616 -32.80 1.51 -22.16
C VAL A 616 -32.12 0.42 -21.34
N LEU A 617 -30.95 0.70 -20.76
CA LEU A 617 -30.26 -0.24 -19.88
C LEU A 617 -30.92 -0.31 -18.50
N GLU A 618 -31.40 0.80 -17.92
CA GLU A 618 -32.22 0.82 -16.70
C GLU A 618 -33.40 -0.16 -16.78
N GLU A 619 -34.16 -0.12 -17.89
CA GLU A 619 -35.32 -0.99 -18.07
C GLU A 619 -34.94 -2.47 -18.33
N LYS A 620 -33.94 -2.72 -19.19
CA LYS A 620 -33.71 -4.03 -19.84
C LYS A 620 -32.46 -4.80 -19.37
N GLY A 621 -31.57 -4.19 -18.58
CA GLY A 621 -30.35 -4.85 -18.07
C GLY A 621 -29.12 -4.68 -18.96
N VAL A 622 -27.90 -4.69 -18.40
CA VAL A 622 -26.65 -4.49 -19.17
C VAL A 622 -26.36 -5.61 -20.17
N LYS A 623 -26.94 -6.81 -19.99
CA LYS A 623 -26.91 -7.87 -21.03
C LYS A 623 -27.54 -7.40 -22.34
N HIS A 624 -28.55 -6.52 -22.28
CA HIS A 624 -29.25 -6.00 -23.46
C HIS A 624 -28.35 -5.16 -24.38
N TRP A 625 -27.28 -4.52 -23.86
CA TRP A 625 -26.29 -3.87 -24.73
C TRP A 625 -25.62 -4.85 -25.69
N TRP A 626 -25.44 -6.11 -25.29
CA TRP A 626 -24.81 -7.13 -26.11
C TRP A 626 -25.87 -7.85 -26.97
N GLU A 627 -26.95 -8.31 -26.34
CA GLU A 627 -27.92 -9.25 -26.94
C GLU A 627 -29.11 -8.55 -27.64
N GLY A 628 -29.43 -7.31 -27.28
CA GLY A 628 -30.55 -6.55 -27.83
C GLY A 628 -30.32 -5.98 -29.24
N PRO A 629 -31.38 -5.64 -29.98
CA PRO A 629 -31.26 -4.98 -31.29
C PRO A 629 -30.64 -3.58 -31.15
N VAL A 630 -29.95 -3.09 -32.19
CA VAL A 630 -29.42 -1.70 -32.19
C VAL A 630 -30.52 -0.65 -32.12
N GLU A 631 -31.70 -0.99 -32.67
CA GLU A 631 -32.87 -0.13 -32.82
C GLU A 631 -33.35 0.47 -31.48
N ASP A 632 -33.32 -0.33 -30.41
CA ASP A 632 -33.67 0.08 -29.05
C ASP A 632 -32.80 1.26 -28.55
N PHE A 633 -31.54 1.33 -28.98
CA PHE A 633 -30.55 2.28 -28.49
C PHE A 633 -30.49 3.58 -29.31
N ILE A 634 -31.24 3.69 -30.40
CA ILE A 634 -31.28 4.89 -31.25
C ILE A 634 -32.18 5.97 -30.61
N PRO A 635 -31.69 7.20 -30.37
CA PRO A 635 -32.48 8.23 -29.67
C PRO A 635 -33.73 8.70 -30.44
N PRO A 636 -34.85 9.01 -29.75
CA PRO A 636 -36.09 9.49 -30.38
C PRO A 636 -35.93 10.85 -31.08
N GLY A 637 -35.61 10.81 -32.37
CA GLY A 637 -35.33 11.99 -33.20
C GLY A 637 -34.26 11.75 -34.26
N MET A 638 -33.39 10.75 -34.06
CA MET A 638 -32.47 10.27 -35.10
C MET A 638 -33.26 9.44 -36.13
N THR A 639 -33.17 9.81 -37.42
CA THR A 639 -34.19 9.47 -38.42
C THR A 639 -34.37 7.96 -38.67
N SER A 640 -35.62 7.49 -38.52
CA SER A 640 -36.05 6.08 -38.63
C SER A 640 -35.81 5.38 -39.98
N ASN A 641 -35.35 6.10 -41.01
CA ASN A 641 -35.17 5.55 -42.35
C ASN A 641 -33.76 4.97 -42.59
N GLN A 642 -32.89 4.97 -41.56
CA GLN A 642 -31.50 4.51 -41.64
C GLN A 642 -31.13 3.50 -40.55
N ILE A 643 -32.10 2.82 -39.94
CA ILE A 643 -31.88 1.95 -38.76
C ILE A 643 -30.81 0.87 -39.02
N GLY A 644 -30.82 0.24 -40.20
CA GLY A 644 -29.82 -0.75 -40.61
C GLY A 644 -28.41 -0.20 -40.91
N ASP A 645 -28.21 1.13 -40.87
CA ASP A 645 -26.91 1.76 -41.08
C ASP A 645 -26.13 1.93 -39.76
N TRP A 646 -26.73 1.62 -38.60
CA TRP A 646 -26.13 1.84 -37.28
C TRP A 646 -25.63 0.54 -36.62
N GLN A 647 -24.50 0.63 -35.92
CA GLN A 647 -23.91 -0.46 -35.15
C GLN A 647 -23.53 -0.01 -33.74
N LYS A 648 -23.84 -0.83 -32.72
CA LYS A 648 -23.40 -0.63 -31.34
C LYS A 648 -21.88 -0.77 -31.24
N SER A 649 -21.20 0.09 -30.48
CA SER A 649 -19.80 -0.13 -30.15
C SER A 649 -19.62 -1.40 -29.31
N THR A 650 -18.66 -2.24 -29.71
CA THR A 650 -18.22 -3.44 -28.98
C THR A 650 -16.96 -3.20 -28.14
N ASP A 651 -16.41 -1.99 -28.18
CA ASP A 651 -15.27 -1.61 -27.33
C ASP A 651 -15.71 -1.53 -25.86
N THR A 652 -14.91 -2.11 -24.96
CA THR A 652 -15.04 -1.91 -23.51
C THR A 652 -14.03 -0.88 -23.00
N MET A 653 -14.25 -0.40 -21.79
CA MET A 653 -13.48 0.67 -21.16
C MET A 653 -12.19 0.15 -20.51
N ASP A 654 -11.23 1.06 -20.31
CA ASP A 654 -10.00 0.80 -19.56
C ASP A 654 -10.30 0.61 -18.07
N VAL A 655 -9.73 -0.44 -17.47
CA VAL A 655 -9.87 -0.74 -16.03
C VAL A 655 -9.33 0.38 -15.13
N TRP A 656 -8.39 1.18 -15.65
CA TRP A 656 -7.92 2.39 -14.98
C TRP A 656 -8.97 3.51 -14.93
N PHE A 657 -10.00 3.45 -15.79
CA PHE A 657 -11.15 4.35 -15.72
C PHE A 657 -12.16 3.84 -14.70
N ASP A 658 -12.55 2.56 -14.79
CA ASP A 658 -13.46 1.91 -13.84
C ASP A 658 -12.96 2.05 -12.38
N SER A 659 -11.67 1.87 -12.14
CA SER A 659 -11.07 2.14 -10.83
C SER A 659 -10.87 3.64 -10.58
N GLY A 660 -10.59 4.43 -11.61
CA GLY A 660 -10.34 5.87 -11.51
C GLY A 660 -11.55 6.68 -11.04
N THR A 661 -12.77 6.32 -11.43
CA THR A 661 -13.98 7.06 -11.04
C THR A 661 -14.52 6.71 -9.65
N SER A 662 -13.86 5.86 -8.87
CA SER A 662 -14.37 5.42 -7.56
C SER A 662 -14.62 6.58 -6.57
N TRP A 663 -13.98 7.74 -6.76
CA TRP A 663 -14.27 8.97 -6.00
C TRP A 663 -15.72 9.46 -6.15
N SER A 664 -16.46 9.07 -7.20
CA SER A 664 -17.86 9.47 -7.40
C SER A 664 -18.85 8.71 -6.51
N MET A 665 -18.40 7.60 -5.89
CA MET A 665 -19.14 6.89 -4.82
C MET A 665 -19.08 7.66 -3.49
N LEU A 666 -18.10 8.56 -3.32
CA LEU A 666 -18.02 9.43 -2.16
C LEU A 666 -19.01 10.58 -2.30
N ASP A 667 -19.80 10.82 -1.26
CA ASP A 667 -20.71 11.97 -1.23
C ASP A 667 -19.95 13.30 -1.40
N PRO A 668 -20.62 14.33 -1.95
CA PRO A 668 -20.01 15.66 -2.05
C PRO A 668 -19.69 16.21 -0.65
N PRO A 669 -18.60 16.98 -0.50
CA PRO A 669 -18.16 17.50 0.79
C PRO A 669 -19.26 18.35 1.45
N SER A 670 -19.46 18.16 2.76
CA SER A 670 -20.47 18.87 3.56
C SER A 670 -20.18 20.37 3.77
N SER A 671 -19.05 20.86 3.26
CA SER A 671 -18.64 22.26 3.26
C SER A 671 -17.93 22.61 1.95
N ALA A 672 -18.13 23.84 1.45
CA ALA A 672 -17.47 24.31 0.25
C ALA A 672 -15.95 24.39 0.45
N GLY A 673 -15.18 23.76 -0.44
CA GLY A 673 -13.73 23.61 -0.31
C GLY A 673 -13.24 22.36 0.46
N GLY A 674 -14.16 21.52 0.95
CA GLY A 674 -13.80 20.23 1.56
C GLY A 674 -13.37 19.20 0.50
N LYS A 675 -12.42 18.33 0.83
CA LYS A 675 -12.03 17.21 -0.06
C LYS A 675 -13.01 16.04 0.10
N ARG A 676 -13.23 15.24 -0.96
CA ARG A 676 -14.12 14.06 -0.90
C ARG A 676 -13.54 12.94 -0.04
N ALA A 677 -12.24 12.69 -0.14
CA ALA A 677 -11.50 11.81 0.76
C ALA A 677 -10.48 12.61 1.58
N ASP A 678 -10.39 12.36 2.89
CA ASP A 678 -9.29 12.84 3.73
C ASP A 678 -7.97 12.20 3.28
N VAL A 679 -7.99 10.87 3.05
CA VAL A 679 -6.80 10.03 2.82
C VAL A 679 -7.06 8.95 1.76
N CYS A 680 -6.09 8.77 0.86
CA CYS A 680 -5.87 7.55 0.10
C CYS A 680 -4.47 6.98 0.42
N LEU A 681 -4.31 5.66 0.40
CA LEU A 681 -3.03 4.98 0.68
C LEU A 681 -2.83 3.80 -0.26
N GLU A 682 -1.77 3.78 -1.07
CA GLU A 682 -1.47 2.66 -1.97
C GLU A 682 0.03 2.41 -2.19
N GLY A 683 0.35 1.35 -2.94
CA GLY A 683 1.69 1.05 -3.41
C GLY A 683 2.24 2.09 -4.39
N SER A 684 3.56 2.24 -4.40
CA SER A 684 4.26 3.26 -5.20
C SER A 684 4.09 3.13 -6.73
N ASP A 685 3.54 2.00 -7.21
CA ASP A 685 3.14 1.76 -8.59
C ASP A 685 1.85 2.51 -9.01
N GLN A 686 1.00 2.91 -8.06
CA GLN A 686 -0.30 3.55 -8.35
C GLN A 686 -0.21 5.03 -8.79
N HIS A 687 0.98 5.62 -8.80
CA HIS A 687 1.25 6.96 -9.34
C HIS A 687 0.99 7.07 -10.85
N ARG A 688 1.08 5.95 -11.58
CA ARG A 688 0.74 5.83 -13.01
C ARG A 688 -0.59 5.09 -13.24
N GLY A 689 -1.31 4.81 -12.16
CA GLY A 689 -2.55 4.04 -12.10
C GLY A 689 -3.60 4.82 -11.30
N TRP A 690 -4.11 4.23 -10.22
CA TRP A 690 -5.29 4.70 -9.50
C TRP A 690 -5.21 6.13 -8.94
N PHE A 691 -4.04 6.61 -8.50
CA PHE A 691 -3.90 8.01 -8.05
C PHE A 691 -4.04 9.01 -9.19
N GLN A 692 -3.49 8.68 -10.37
CA GLN A 692 -3.57 9.53 -11.55
C GLN A 692 -4.96 9.48 -12.19
N SER A 693 -5.58 8.30 -12.32
CA SER A 693 -6.90 8.20 -12.94
C SER A 693 -8.00 8.84 -12.09
N GLN A 694 -7.93 8.77 -10.76
CA GLN A 694 -8.80 9.57 -9.88
C GLN A 694 -8.67 11.07 -10.13
N LEU A 695 -7.45 11.61 -10.09
CA LEU A 695 -7.21 13.03 -10.29
C LEU A 695 -7.74 13.51 -11.65
N LEU A 696 -7.39 12.80 -12.72
CA LEU A 696 -7.78 13.17 -14.08
C LEU A 696 -9.31 13.08 -14.27
N THR A 697 -9.97 12.05 -13.74
CA THR A 697 -11.44 11.90 -13.90
C THR A 697 -12.23 12.86 -13.02
N ALA A 698 -11.75 13.17 -11.81
CA ALA A 698 -12.35 14.18 -10.94
C ALA A 698 -12.28 15.57 -11.58
N VAL A 699 -11.09 16.00 -12.01
CA VAL A 699 -10.89 17.31 -12.66
C VAL A 699 -11.66 17.39 -13.99
N ALA A 700 -11.68 16.30 -14.78
CA ALA A 700 -12.48 16.21 -16.00
C ALA A 700 -14.02 16.29 -15.79
N SER A 701 -14.50 16.03 -14.57
CA SER A 701 -15.92 16.06 -14.22
C SER A 701 -16.38 17.38 -13.58
N ALA A 702 -15.44 18.24 -13.18
CA ALA A 702 -15.73 19.51 -12.54
C ALA A 702 -16.47 20.46 -13.50
N SER A 703 -17.42 21.23 -12.99
CA SER A 703 -18.16 22.18 -13.82
C SER A 703 -17.32 23.42 -14.08
N VAL A 704 -17.38 23.97 -15.30
CA VAL A 704 -16.63 25.20 -15.70
C VAL A 704 -17.05 26.45 -14.89
N GLU A 705 -18.11 26.34 -14.08
CA GLU A 705 -18.60 27.38 -13.17
C GLU A 705 -17.99 27.28 -11.75
N ASP A 706 -17.35 26.17 -11.38
CA ASP A 706 -16.69 25.98 -10.09
C ASP A 706 -15.26 26.58 -10.11
N SER A 707 -15.05 27.67 -9.38
CA SER A 707 -13.90 28.57 -9.57
C SER A 707 -12.53 28.12 -9.02
N LYS A 708 -12.34 26.83 -8.69
CA LYS A 708 -11.02 26.22 -8.44
C LYS A 708 -11.06 24.71 -8.77
N PRO A 709 -10.07 24.17 -9.50
CA PRO A 709 -9.89 22.72 -9.62
C PRO A 709 -9.59 22.07 -8.27
N GLU A 710 -10.27 20.97 -7.94
CA GLU A 710 -10.10 20.26 -6.67
C GLU A 710 -9.69 18.79 -6.86
N SER A 711 -8.67 18.36 -6.12
CA SER A 711 -8.31 16.95 -6.00
C SER A 711 -9.38 16.16 -5.24
N PRO A 712 -9.72 14.92 -5.66
CA PRO A 712 -10.67 14.07 -4.94
C PRO A 712 -10.15 13.63 -3.56
N TYR A 713 -8.83 13.71 -3.32
CA TYR A 713 -8.17 13.33 -2.06
C TYR A 713 -7.39 14.52 -1.46
N GLY A 714 -7.39 14.62 -0.12
CA GLY A 714 -6.58 15.59 0.63
C GLY A 714 -5.16 15.12 0.96
N THR A 715 -4.99 13.82 1.21
CA THR A 715 -3.71 13.20 1.57
C THR A 715 -3.43 11.96 0.73
N LEU A 716 -2.25 11.87 0.13
CA LEU A 716 -1.73 10.66 -0.51
C LEU A 716 -0.61 10.04 0.35
N ILE A 717 -0.80 8.80 0.76
CA ILE A 717 0.22 8.00 1.45
C ILE A 717 0.71 6.90 0.51
N THR A 718 2.03 6.76 0.40
CA THR A 718 2.69 5.78 -0.47
C THR A 718 3.44 4.75 0.34
N HIS A 719 3.29 3.47 0.00
CA HIS A 719 4.16 2.41 0.49
C HIS A 719 5.03 1.78 -0.61
N GLY A 720 6.19 1.27 -0.20
CA GLY A 720 7.08 0.46 -1.03
C GLY A 720 6.55 -0.97 -1.24
N MET A 721 7.36 -1.77 -1.92
CA MET A 721 7.08 -3.17 -2.21
C MET A 721 7.61 -4.08 -1.09
N VAL A 722 6.91 -5.20 -0.88
CA VAL A 722 7.40 -6.25 0.03
C VAL A 722 8.28 -7.24 -0.76
N LEU A 723 9.44 -7.55 -0.19
CA LEU A 723 10.47 -8.44 -0.71
C LEU A 723 10.64 -9.66 0.23
N ASP A 724 11.31 -10.71 -0.25
CA ASP A 724 11.67 -11.84 0.60
C ASP A 724 12.80 -11.50 1.59
N GLU A 725 13.13 -12.44 2.50
CA GLU A 725 14.21 -12.32 3.50
C GLU A 725 15.62 -12.14 2.90
N LYS A 726 15.76 -12.14 1.56
CA LYS A 726 17.00 -11.91 0.81
C LYS A 726 16.92 -10.68 -0.12
N GLY A 727 15.90 -9.83 0.05
CA GLY A 727 15.70 -8.62 -0.74
C GLY A 727 15.29 -8.88 -2.20
N LYS A 728 14.76 -10.07 -2.53
CA LYS A 728 14.28 -10.39 -3.87
C LYS A 728 12.77 -10.22 -3.98
N LYS A 729 12.32 -9.78 -5.16
CA LYS A 729 10.89 -9.74 -5.50
C LYS A 729 10.29 -11.16 -5.40
N MET A 730 9.14 -11.28 -4.73
CA MET A 730 8.45 -12.55 -4.59
C MET A 730 7.79 -12.97 -5.92
N SER A 731 7.85 -14.26 -6.27
CA SER A 731 7.15 -14.82 -7.41
C SER A 731 6.83 -16.31 -7.26
N LYS A 732 5.79 -16.78 -7.96
CA LYS A 732 5.41 -18.21 -7.96
C LYS A 732 6.51 -19.10 -8.56
N SER A 733 7.30 -18.59 -9.50
CA SER A 733 8.41 -19.31 -10.15
C SER A 733 9.68 -19.42 -9.30
N LEU A 734 9.91 -18.48 -8.36
CA LEU A 734 11.04 -18.53 -7.42
C LEU A 734 10.72 -19.31 -6.13
N GLY A 735 9.44 -19.65 -5.88
CA GLY A 735 9.02 -20.37 -4.68
C GLY A 735 9.19 -19.60 -3.36
N ASN A 736 9.45 -18.28 -3.43
CA ASN A 736 9.77 -17.41 -2.29
C ASN A 736 8.57 -16.62 -1.75
N ILE A 737 7.34 -16.93 -2.17
CA ILE A 737 6.13 -16.24 -1.69
C ILE A 737 5.84 -16.60 -0.23
N VAL A 738 5.70 -15.58 0.61
CA VAL A 738 5.10 -15.70 1.95
C VAL A 738 3.61 -15.38 1.87
N SER A 739 2.76 -16.33 2.22
CA SER A 739 1.30 -16.12 2.33
C SER A 739 0.95 -15.47 3.68
N PRO A 740 0.12 -14.41 3.72
CA PRO A 740 -0.31 -13.79 4.96
C PRO A 740 -1.19 -14.73 5.80
N LEU A 741 -2.03 -15.57 5.16
CA LEU A 741 -2.80 -16.59 5.88
C LEU A 741 -1.90 -17.61 6.60
N THR A 742 -0.76 -17.98 6.00
CA THR A 742 0.21 -18.90 6.64
C THR A 742 0.85 -18.30 7.90
N ILE A 743 0.93 -16.96 8.01
CA ILE A 743 1.36 -16.29 9.24
C ILE A 743 0.23 -16.34 10.28
N VAL A 744 -1.00 -15.97 9.92
CA VAL A 744 -2.14 -15.87 10.85
C VAL A 744 -2.60 -17.24 11.37
N LEU A 745 -2.82 -18.20 10.46
CA LEU A 745 -3.42 -19.51 10.72
C LEU A 745 -2.39 -20.65 10.91
N GLY A 746 -1.13 -20.39 10.54
CA GLY A 746 -0.04 -21.36 10.48
C GLY A 746 0.02 -22.12 9.16
N GLY A 747 1.15 -22.78 8.91
CA GLY A 747 1.36 -23.67 7.77
C GLY A 747 1.00 -25.14 8.06
N ALA A 748 1.26 -26.00 7.07
CA ALA A 748 1.03 -27.43 7.17
C ALA A 748 1.92 -28.11 8.23
N ASP A 749 3.15 -27.61 8.44
CA ASP A 749 4.01 -27.97 9.58
C ASP A 749 4.09 -26.80 10.57
N LYS A 750 3.35 -26.93 11.68
CA LYS A 750 3.27 -25.90 12.73
C LYS A 750 4.56 -25.72 13.54
N ASN A 751 5.56 -26.59 13.38
CA ASN A 751 6.88 -26.42 14.00
C ASN A 751 7.79 -25.50 13.17
N LYS A 752 7.59 -25.51 11.85
CA LYS A 752 8.31 -24.66 10.89
C LYS A 752 7.61 -23.31 10.76
N ASP A 753 6.31 -23.35 10.48
CA ASP A 753 5.44 -22.23 10.14
C ASP A 753 4.28 -22.17 11.17
N PRO A 754 4.51 -21.68 12.40
CA PRO A 754 3.49 -21.66 13.46
C PRO A 754 2.39 -20.62 13.19
N ALA A 755 1.23 -20.82 13.80
CA ALA A 755 0.14 -19.84 13.77
C ALA A 755 0.47 -18.67 14.71
N TYR A 756 0.84 -17.53 14.14
CA TYR A 756 1.26 -16.34 14.89
C TYR A 756 0.11 -15.41 15.27
N GLY A 757 -1.03 -15.50 14.57
CA GLY A 757 -2.18 -14.61 14.74
C GLY A 757 -2.14 -13.35 13.86
N ALA A 758 -3.28 -12.66 13.81
CA ALA A 758 -3.48 -11.41 13.08
C ALA A 758 -2.69 -10.25 13.71
N ASP A 759 -2.69 -10.11 15.04
CA ASP A 759 -2.00 -9.01 15.73
C ASP A 759 -0.48 -9.03 15.49
N LEU A 760 0.12 -10.21 15.26
CA LEU A 760 1.54 -10.30 14.88
C LEU A 760 1.81 -9.80 13.47
N LEU A 761 0.98 -10.20 12.51
CA LEU A 761 1.08 -9.67 11.14
C LEU A 761 0.90 -8.14 11.14
N ARG A 762 0.02 -7.62 11.99
CA ARG A 762 -0.21 -6.17 12.16
C ARG A 762 0.94 -5.44 12.84
N LEU A 763 1.57 -6.02 13.88
CA LEU A 763 2.76 -5.41 14.48
C LEU A 763 3.94 -5.39 13.49
N TRP A 764 4.09 -6.43 12.66
CA TRP A 764 5.12 -6.42 11.61
C TRP A 764 4.88 -5.24 10.64
N VAL A 765 3.66 -5.07 10.13
CA VAL A 765 3.28 -3.92 9.28
C VAL A 765 3.55 -2.58 9.98
N ALA A 766 3.25 -2.45 11.27
CA ALA A 766 3.46 -1.22 12.02
C ALA A 766 4.92 -0.98 12.48
N SER A 767 5.83 -1.94 12.32
CA SER A 767 7.24 -1.80 12.73
C SER A 767 8.22 -1.64 11.56
N VAL A 768 7.78 -1.82 10.32
CA VAL A 768 8.58 -1.55 9.12
C VAL A 768 8.43 -0.10 8.66
N GLU A 769 9.52 0.47 8.13
CA GLU A 769 9.50 1.75 7.41
C GLU A 769 8.82 1.58 6.03
N TYR A 770 7.50 1.43 6.03
CA TYR A 770 6.72 1.10 4.82
C TYR A 770 6.89 2.07 3.64
N LYS A 771 7.43 3.28 3.87
CA LYS A 771 7.75 4.29 2.84
C LYS A 771 8.88 3.83 1.91
N ASN A 772 9.71 2.88 2.35
CA ASN A 772 10.77 2.20 1.60
C ASN A 772 10.33 0.78 1.19
N ASP A 773 11.07 0.11 0.30
CA ASP A 773 10.90 -1.34 0.06
C ASP A 773 11.36 -2.15 1.29
N MET A 774 10.62 -3.20 1.65
CA MET A 774 10.79 -3.89 2.95
C MET A 774 10.81 -5.42 2.82
N SER A 775 11.66 -6.10 3.60
CA SER A 775 11.73 -7.57 3.60
C SER A 775 10.84 -8.20 4.69
N ILE A 776 10.20 -9.32 4.37
CA ILE A 776 9.58 -10.22 5.35
C ILE A 776 10.28 -11.58 5.38
N GLY A 777 10.43 -12.13 6.59
CA GLY A 777 11.19 -13.36 6.80
C GLY A 777 11.02 -13.96 8.20
N ARG A 778 11.55 -15.16 8.41
CA ARG A 778 11.41 -15.88 9.70
C ARG A 778 12.05 -15.09 10.84
N THR A 779 13.16 -14.40 10.58
CA THR A 779 13.85 -13.56 11.57
C THR A 779 12.96 -12.41 12.05
N SER A 780 12.39 -11.65 11.12
CA SER A 780 11.50 -10.51 11.44
C SER A 780 10.23 -10.93 12.18
N LEU A 781 9.58 -12.04 11.78
CA LEU A 781 8.40 -12.57 12.46
C LEU A 781 8.73 -13.03 13.89
N THR A 782 9.92 -13.62 14.11
CA THR A 782 10.38 -14.05 15.44
C THR A 782 10.65 -12.85 16.36
N GLN A 783 11.27 -11.79 15.84
CA GLN A 783 11.48 -10.53 16.58
C GLN A 783 10.14 -9.87 16.93
N THR A 784 9.18 -9.89 16.00
CA THR A 784 7.82 -9.36 16.20
C THR A 784 7.05 -10.15 17.27
N ALA A 785 7.20 -11.49 17.30
CA ALA A 785 6.63 -12.35 18.34
C ALA A 785 7.15 -12.00 19.73
N GLU A 786 8.46 -11.76 19.84
CA GLU A 786 9.08 -11.33 21.10
C GLU A 786 8.59 -9.94 21.55
N ALA A 787 8.37 -9.00 20.62
CA ALA A 787 7.79 -7.69 20.93
C ALA A 787 6.35 -7.81 21.50
N ILE A 788 5.46 -8.58 20.85
CA ILE A 788 4.11 -8.84 21.38
C ILE A 788 4.18 -9.55 22.74
N ARG A 789 5.05 -10.56 22.89
CA ARG A 789 5.24 -11.28 24.17
C ARG A 789 5.61 -10.33 25.30
N LYS A 790 6.46 -9.33 25.04
CA LYS A 790 6.89 -8.32 26.02
C LYS A 790 5.76 -7.33 26.38
N ILE A 791 5.02 -6.85 25.38
CA ILE A 791 3.84 -5.98 25.60
C ILE A 791 2.77 -6.73 26.42
N ARG A 792 2.39 -7.94 25.99
CA ARG A 792 1.41 -8.81 26.65
C ARG A 792 1.82 -9.17 28.07
N ASN A 793 3.09 -9.49 28.32
CA ASN A 793 3.60 -9.75 29.67
C ASN A 793 3.56 -8.52 30.57
N SER A 794 3.78 -7.32 30.01
CA SER A 794 3.68 -6.06 30.75
C SER A 794 2.23 -5.79 31.17
N ALA A 795 1.28 -5.92 30.25
CA ALA A 795 -0.15 -5.86 30.58
C ALA A 795 -0.56 -6.91 31.61
N ARG A 796 -0.05 -8.16 31.51
CA ARG A 796 -0.30 -9.24 32.48
C ARG A 796 0.24 -8.93 33.88
N PHE A 797 1.43 -8.33 33.97
CA PHE A 797 1.99 -7.91 35.26
C PHE A 797 1.14 -6.80 35.89
N MET A 798 0.70 -5.81 35.09
CA MET A 798 -0.19 -4.77 35.60
C MET A 798 -1.51 -5.38 36.11
N LEU A 799 -2.28 -6.04 35.23
CA LEU A 799 -3.59 -6.64 35.57
C LEU A 799 -3.54 -7.55 36.81
N GLY A 800 -2.48 -8.34 36.98
CA GLY A 800 -2.32 -9.25 38.12
C GLY A 800 -1.98 -8.60 39.47
N ASN A 801 -1.51 -7.35 39.48
CA ASN A 801 -1.18 -6.60 40.71
C ASN A 801 -2.26 -5.58 41.11
N ILE A 802 -3.18 -5.28 40.20
CA ILE A 802 -4.20 -4.22 40.32
C ILE A 802 -5.30 -4.57 41.34
N GLY A 803 -5.86 -5.79 41.29
CA GLY A 803 -6.83 -6.31 42.28
C GLY A 803 -8.20 -5.61 42.26
N ASN A 804 -8.98 -5.73 43.33
CA ASN A 804 -10.24 -4.98 43.46
C ASN A 804 -9.97 -3.51 43.82
N ILE A 805 -9.77 -2.71 42.78
CA ILE A 805 -9.41 -1.30 42.85
C ILE A 805 -10.44 -0.43 43.59
N GLN A 806 -11.72 -0.81 43.58
CA GLN A 806 -12.83 0.09 43.91
C GLN A 806 -12.74 0.68 45.33
N GLU A 807 -12.17 -0.07 46.28
CA GLU A 807 -12.08 0.27 47.71
C GLU A 807 -10.92 1.22 48.07
N LEU A 808 -9.88 1.36 47.23
CA LEU A 808 -8.67 2.13 47.56
C LEU A 808 -8.79 3.63 47.26
N ARG A 809 -8.43 4.54 48.19
CA ARG A 809 -8.29 5.98 47.86
C ARG A 809 -7.13 6.17 46.86
N PRO A 810 -7.33 6.83 45.70
CA PRO A 810 -6.22 7.21 44.81
C PRO A 810 -5.18 8.08 45.52
N VAL A 811 -3.93 8.05 45.06
CA VAL A 811 -2.86 8.95 45.50
C VAL A 811 -2.78 10.15 44.55
N GLU A 812 -2.72 11.36 45.08
CA GLU A 812 -2.53 12.58 44.25
C GLU A 812 -1.06 12.74 43.83
N ARG A 813 -0.78 13.43 42.72
CA ARG A 813 0.61 13.68 42.25
C ARG A 813 1.53 14.28 43.31
N LYS A 814 1.01 15.13 44.19
CA LYS A 814 1.74 15.75 45.32
C LYS A 814 2.11 14.75 46.43
N GLU A 815 1.44 13.60 46.47
CA GLU A 815 1.61 12.50 47.43
C GLU A 815 2.44 11.33 46.83
N MET A 816 2.92 11.47 45.58
CA MET A 816 3.73 10.47 44.85
C MET A 816 5.24 10.72 44.98
N GLY A 817 6.01 9.64 45.01
CA GLY A 817 7.47 9.67 45.04
C GLY A 817 8.12 10.07 43.71
N LEU A 818 9.45 10.20 43.74
CA LEU A 818 10.26 10.56 42.57
C LEU A 818 10.15 9.51 41.45
N ILE A 819 10.12 8.22 41.81
CA ILE A 819 10.04 7.08 40.89
C ILE A 819 8.71 7.09 40.13
N GLU A 820 7.59 7.23 40.84
CA GLU A 820 6.25 7.26 40.25
C GLU A 820 6.11 8.43 39.28
N ARG A 821 6.49 9.64 39.71
CA ARG A 821 6.47 10.85 38.87
C ARG A 821 7.35 10.72 37.62
N PHE A 822 8.49 10.03 37.72
CA PHE A 822 9.37 9.77 36.57
C PHE A 822 8.73 8.82 35.57
N VAL A 823 8.14 7.70 36.01
CA VAL A 823 7.46 6.77 35.09
C VAL A 823 6.25 7.46 34.42
N MET A 824 5.59 8.42 35.08
CA MET A 824 4.55 9.22 34.44
C MET A 824 5.11 10.19 33.38
N HIS A 825 6.28 10.78 33.60
CA HIS A 825 6.95 11.61 32.60
C HIS A 825 7.41 10.80 31.37
N GLU A 826 7.94 9.60 31.59
CA GLU A 826 8.30 8.66 30.52
C GLU A 826 7.05 8.20 29.74
N LEU A 827 5.92 7.98 30.42
CA LEU A 827 4.64 7.66 29.79
C LEU A 827 4.10 8.86 28.97
N TYR A 828 4.20 10.08 29.50
CA TYR A 828 3.81 11.31 28.80
C TYR A 828 4.65 11.52 27.52
N THR A 829 5.96 11.28 27.62
CA THR A 829 6.90 11.34 26.49
C THR A 829 6.60 10.26 25.45
N LEU A 830 6.27 9.03 25.89
CA LEU A 830 5.78 7.96 25.00
C LEU A 830 4.46 8.36 24.32
N GLU A 831 3.48 8.91 25.04
CA GLU A 831 2.18 9.25 24.48
C GLU A 831 2.28 10.37 23.43
N ASN A 832 3.03 11.42 23.71
CA ASN A 832 3.31 12.47 22.72
C ASN A 832 4.04 11.92 21.50
N THR A 833 5.00 11.00 21.69
CA THR A 833 5.70 10.31 20.58
C THR A 833 4.74 9.45 19.76
N ALA A 834 3.79 8.77 20.42
CA ALA A 834 2.80 7.92 19.77
C ALA A 834 1.75 8.72 18.99
N LEU A 835 1.16 9.75 19.61
CA LEU A 835 0.21 10.67 18.97
C LEU A 835 0.83 11.31 17.74
N LYS A 836 2.05 11.87 17.89
CA LYS A 836 2.79 12.46 16.77
C LYS A 836 3.15 11.44 15.70
N GLY A 837 3.56 10.22 16.08
CA GLY A 837 3.83 9.13 15.13
C GLY A 837 2.59 8.72 14.33
N TYR A 838 1.40 8.66 14.94
CA TYR A 838 0.16 8.41 14.22
C TYR A 838 -0.23 9.58 13.29
N GLU A 839 -0.02 10.83 13.72
CA GLU A 839 -0.34 12.04 12.94
C GLU A 839 0.64 12.29 11.78
N GLU A 840 1.91 11.87 11.89
CA GLU A 840 2.93 11.89 10.81
C GLU A 840 2.94 10.59 9.95
N TYR A 841 2.00 9.67 10.20
CA TYR A 841 1.92 8.33 9.62
C TYR A 841 3.23 7.50 9.76
N ASP A 842 3.97 7.69 10.85
CA ASP A 842 5.19 6.98 11.22
C ASP A 842 4.91 5.98 12.36
N PHE A 843 4.36 4.83 11.99
CA PHE A 843 4.00 3.78 12.95
C PHE A 843 5.23 3.04 13.51
N ALA A 844 6.36 3.01 12.78
CA ALA A 844 7.60 2.37 13.20
C ALA A 844 8.22 3.06 14.43
N LYS A 845 8.14 4.40 14.47
CA LYS A 845 8.46 5.23 15.64
C LYS A 845 7.55 4.94 16.83
N VAL A 846 6.23 4.77 16.61
CA VAL A 846 5.27 4.39 17.67
C VAL A 846 5.62 3.03 18.29
N THR A 847 5.81 2.01 17.45
CA THR A 847 6.12 0.65 17.92
C THR A 847 7.47 0.58 18.62
N THR A 848 8.49 1.27 18.10
CA THR A 848 9.83 1.33 18.72
C THR A 848 9.79 2.01 20.08
N ALA A 849 9.11 3.16 20.21
CA ALA A 849 8.99 3.87 21.49
C ALA A 849 8.24 3.04 22.54
N LEU A 850 7.12 2.40 22.16
CA LEU A 850 6.35 1.53 23.02
C LEU A 850 7.15 0.32 23.51
N VAL A 851 7.85 -0.36 22.59
CA VAL A 851 8.67 -1.54 22.91
C VAL A 851 9.86 -1.12 23.80
N ASN A 852 10.45 0.05 23.60
CA ASN A 852 11.47 0.58 24.51
C ASN A 852 10.92 0.79 25.93
N PHE A 853 9.82 1.54 26.07
CA PHE A 853 9.17 1.82 27.36
C PHE A 853 8.75 0.53 28.11
N ALA A 854 8.17 -0.44 27.40
CA ALA A 854 7.77 -1.72 27.99
C ALA A 854 8.97 -2.55 28.50
N ASN A 855 10.11 -2.52 27.80
CA ASN A 855 11.31 -3.27 28.22
C ASN A 855 12.11 -2.53 29.30
N VAL A 856 12.48 -1.28 29.03
CA VAL A 856 13.43 -0.51 29.85
C VAL A 856 12.70 0.05 31.07
N THR A 857 11.80 1.01 30.85
CA THR A 857 11.13 1.77 31.91
C THR A 857 10.24 0.89 32.77
N LEU A 858 9.40 0.04 32.16
CA LEU A 858 8.53 -0.88 32.89
C LEU A 858 9.28 -2.14 33.35
N SER A 859 9.67 -3.04 32.44
CA SER A 859 10.09 -4.40 32.82
C SER A 859 11.44 -4.50 33.53
N SER A 860 12.43 -3.63 33.24
CA SER A 860 13.79 -3.71 33.81
C SER A 860 14.05 -2.75 34.98
N LEU A 861 13.14 -1.78 35.17
CA LEU A 861 13.22 -0.78 36.22
C LEU A 861 11.97 -0.84 37.11
N TYR A 862 10.85 -0.26 36.68
CA TYR A 862 9.71 0.01 37.56
C TYR A 862 9.05 -1.26 38.13
N PHE A 863 8.81 -2.28 37.29
CA PHE A 863 8.26 -3.57 37.76
C PHE A 863 9.25 -4.37 38.62
N ASP A 864 10.55 -4.07 38.59
CA ASP A 864 11.54 -4.80 39.39
C ASP A 864 11.66 -4.20 40.80
N ILE A 865 11.76 -2.86 40.87
CA ILE A 865 11.87 -2.11 42.13
C ILE A 865 10.55 -2.09 42.93
N THR A 866 9.39 -2.20 42.28
CA THR A 866 8.08 -2.16 42.98
C THR A 866 7.57 -3.49 43.52
N LYS A 867 8.18 -4.64 43.17
CA LYS A 867 7.73 -5.98 43.61
C LYS A 867 7.63 -6.11 45.12
N ASP A 868 8.67 -5.67 45.83
CA ASP A 868 8.71 -5.73 47.30
C ASP A 868 7.54 -4.96 47.92
N CYS A 869 7.28 -3.74 47.46
CA CYS A 869 6.14 -2.94 47.91
C CYS A 869 4.79 -3.60 47.56
N LEU A 870 4.61 -4.03 46.30
CA LEU A 870 3.36 -4.64 45.82
C LEU A 870 2.97 -5.91 46.59
N TYR A 871 3.94 -6.73 46.99
CA TYR A 871 3.70 -8.02 47.65
C TYR A 871 3.82 -7.98 49.18
N ALA A 872 4.67 -7.12 49.75
CA ALA A 872 4.96 -7.09 51.19
C ALA A 872 4.23 -5.97 51.95
N ASP A 873 3.99 -4.79 51.37
CA ASP A 873 3.31 -3.72 52.12
C ASP A 873 1.81 -3.95 52.26
N SER A 874 1.22 -3.32 53.28
CA SER A 874 -0.23 -3.34 53.49
C SER A 874 -0.97 -2.82 52.26
N VAL A 875 -2.14 -3.39 51.98
CA VAL A 875 -3.06 -2.97 50.92
C VAL A 875 -3.41 -1.47 51.02
N HIS A 876 -3.39 -0.90 52.23
CA HIS A 876 -3.70 0.50 52.51
C HIS A 876 -2.47 1.43 52.64
N SER A 877 -1.24 0.91 52.55
CA SER A 877 -0.01 1.73 52.57
C SER A 877 0.00 2.79 51.47
N ASN A 878 0.66 3.93 51.69
CA ASN A 878 0.66 5.00 50.70
C ASN A 878 1.51 4.63 49.48
N GLU A 879 2.58 3.89 49.72
CA GLU A 879 3.57 3.39 48.78
C GLU A 879 2.91 2.42 47.80
N ARG A 880 2.24 1.38 48.31
CA ARG A 880 1.51 0.42 47.48
C ARG A 880 0.34 1.08 46.76
N ARG A 881 -0.37 2.00 47.42
CA ARG A 881 -1.44 2.78 46.77
C ARG A 881 -0.92 3.72 45.69
N ALA A 882 0.29 4.28 45.80
CA ALA A 882 0.89 5.12 44.79
C ALA A 882 1.22 4.30 43.54
N VAL A 883 1.91 3.17 43.71
CA VAL A 883 2.20 2.22 42.63
C VAL A 883 0.89 1.74 41.97
N VAL A 884 -0.11 1.30 42.75
CA VAL A 884 -1.39 0.83 42.21
C VAL A 884 -2.23 1.96 41.56
N THR A 885 -2.10 3.21 42.01
CA THR A 885 -2.72 4.37 41.33
C THR A 885 -2.07 4.63 39.97
N VAL A 886 -0.75 4.52 39.89
CA VAL A 886 0.04 4.62 38.65
C VAL A 886 -0.27 3.49 37.67
N LEU A 887 -0.50 2.26 38.17
CA LEU A 887 -0.84 1.10 37.35
C LEU A 887 -2.30 1.12 36.85
N ASP A 888 -3.28 1.60 37.64
CA ASP A 888 -4.70 1.57 37.25
C ASP A 888 -5.55 2.80 37.63
N LYS A 889 -5.76 3.06 38.94
CA LYS A 889 -7.08 3.56 39.43
C LYS A 889 -7.62 4.83 38.75
N LEU A 890 -6.75 5.70 38.25
CA LEU A 890 -7.13 6.93 37.54
C LEU A 890 -6.39 7.12 36.20
N TYR A 891 -6.45 6.09 35.34
CA TYR A 891 -6.23 6.20 33.88
C TYR A 891 -4.86 6.75 33.43
N GLN A 892 -3.76 6.07 33.73
CA GLN A 892 -2.48 6.36 33.06
C GLN A 892 -1.86 5.11 32.41
N ILE A 893 -0.81 4.45 32.97
CA ILE A 893 0.06 3.52 32.21
C ILE A 893 -0.73 2.48 31.39
N LEU A 894 -1.55 1.64 32.02
CA LEU A 894 -2.26 0.57 31.30
C LEU A 894 -3.24 1.14 30.27
N ASN A 895 -3.92 2.25 30.57
CA ASN A 895 -4.90 2.85 29.66
C ASN A 895 -4.23 3.51 28.44
N THR A 896 -3.24 4.37 28.66
CA THR A 896 -2.48 5.03 27.58
C THR A 896 -1.73 4.01 26.74
N THR A 897 -1.08 3.00 27.34
CA THR A 897 -0.45 1.92 26.53
C THR A 897 -1.48 1.11 25.73
N THR A 898 -2.69 0.87 26.26
CA THR A 898 -3.79 0.23 25.51
C THR A 898 -4.28 1.11 24.35
N SER A 899 -4.40 2.44 24.55
CA SER A 899 -4.73 3.41 23.48
C SER A 899 -3.66 3.48 22.40
N ILE A 900 -2.38 3.40 22.78
CA ILE A 900 -1.25 3.37 21.85
C ILE A 900 -1.23 2.08 21.03
N ILE A 901 -1.55 0.91 21.61
CA ILE A 901 -1.62 -0.33 20.81
C ILE A 901 -2.90 -0.48 20.02
N GLY A 902 -4.04 0.08 20.45
CA GLY A 902 -5.38 -0.17 19.90
C GLY A 902 -5.47 -0.17 18.36
N PRO A 903 -4.91 0.83 17.66
CA PRO A 903 -4.91 0.84 16.19
C PRO A 903 -4.12 -0.33 15.55
N ILE A 904 -3.04 -0.77 16.18
CA ILE A 904 -2.12 -1.79 15.66
C ILE A 904 -2.54 -3.20 16.11
N LEU A 905 -2.88 -3.38 17.38
CA LEU A 905 -3.19 -4.66 18.04
C LEU A 905 -4.64 -4.64 18.59
N PRO A 906 -5.66 -4.60 17.72
CA PRO A 906 -7.05 -4.45 18.15
C PRO A 906 -7.53 -5.62 19.00
N HIS A 907 -7.07 -6.84 18.76
CA HIS A 907 -7.49 -8.02 19.52
C HIS A 907 -6.87 -8.00 20.93
N LEU A 908 -5.58 -7.67 21.06
CA LEU A 908 -4.90 -7.52 22.35
C LEU A 908 -5.48 -6.36 23.18
N ALA A 909 -5.83 -5.24 22.55
CA ALA A 909 -6.46 -4.11 23.22
C ALA A 909 -7.85 -4.46 23.79
N GLU A 910 -8.65 -5.20 23.00
CA GLU A 910 -9.96 -5.70 23.44
C GLU A 910 -9.84 -6.76 24.55
N GLU A 911 -8.82 -7.65 24.49
CA GLU A 911 -8.54 -8.64 25.55
C GLU A 911 -8.17 -7.96 26.89
N ILE A 912 -7.31 -6.94 26.84
CA ILE A 912 -6.93 -6.14 28.01
C ILE A 912 -8.15 -5.39 28.57
N HIS A 913 -9.00 -4.84 27.71
CA HIS A 913 -10.23 -4.15 28.11
C HIS A 913 -11.26 -5.11 28.74
N GLU A 914 -11.42 -6.31 28.20
CA GLU A 914 -12.31 -7.34 28.75
C GLU A 914 -11.88 -7.76 30.16
N HIS A 915 -10.60 -8.08 30.36
CA HIS A 915 -10.09 -8.42 31.69
C HIS A 915 -10.21 -7.25 32.68
N ARG A 916 -10.04 -5.99 32.22
CA ARG A 916 -10.32 -4.79 33.02
C ARG A 916 -11.81 -4.59 33.30
N SER A 917 -12.69 -5.01 32.40
CA SER A 917 -14.13 -4.76 32.50
C SER A 917 -14.76 -5.39 33.75
N HIS A 918 -14.31 -6.60 34.12
CA HIS A 918 -14.69 -7.31 35.34
C HIS A 918 -14.36 -6.55 36.64
N ILE A 919 -13.51 -5.51 36.59
CA ILE A 919 -13.07 -4.70 37.73
C ILE A 919 -13.86 -3.36 37.78
N GLY A 920 -14.62 -2.99 36.73
CA GLY A 920 -15.57 -1.86 36.78
C GLY A 920 -15.80 -1.05 35.50
N SER A 921 -15.46 -1.55 34.30
CA SER A 921 -15.78 -0.82 33.06
C SER A 921 -17.28 -0.86 32.74
N LYS A 922 -17.77 0.17 32.04
CA LYS A 922 -19.16 0.26 31.55
C LYS A 922 -19.31 0.11 30.03
N THR A 923 -18.21 0.12 29.27
CA THR A 923 -18.22 -0.01 27.81
C THR A 923 -17.98 -1.45 27.38
N LYS A 924 -18.68 -1.93 26.34
CA LYS A 924 -18.62 -3.34 25.89
C LYS A 924 -17.34 -3.67 25.12
N SER A 925 -16.77 -2.66 24.45
CA SER A 925 -15.49 -2.71 23.76
C SER A 925 -14.58 -1.59 24.23
N PHE A 926 -13.28 -1.77 23.99
CA PHE A 926 -12.26 -0.73 24.15
C PHE A 926 -12.58 0.50 23.29
N PHE A 927 -12.88 0.28 22.00
CA PHE A 927 -13.04 1.32 20.97
C PHE A 927 -14.30 2.18 21.13
N GLU A 928 -15.20 1.84 22.07
CA GLU A 928 -16.29 2.73 22.49
C GLU A 928 -15.78 3.97 23.25
N ASN A 929 -14.51 3.99 23.66
CA ASN A 929 -13.86 5.10 24.36
C ASN A 929 -12.97 5.92 23.42
N THR A 930 -13.03 7.25 23.53
CA THR A 930 -12.03 8.13 22.93
C THR A 930 -10.71 8.12 23.70
N TRP A 931 -9.60 8.21 22.98
CA TRP A 931 -8.27 8.44 23.57
C TRP A 931 -8.24 9.85 24.17
N LYS A 932 -8.11 9.91 25.49
CA LYS A 932 -7.92 11.14 26.26
C LYS A 932 -6.43 11.25 26.59
N PRO A 933 -5.68 12.20 25.99
CA PRO A 933 -4.29 12.39 26.33
C PRO A 933 -4.09 12.75 27.80
N LEU A 934 -2.90 12.45 28.29
CA LEU A 934 -2.44 12.78 29.62
C LEU A 934 -2.31 14.30 29.81
N ASN A 935 -2.58 14.77 31.03
CA ASN A 935 -2.45 16.19 31.38
C ASN A 935 -0.99 16.64 31.20
N PRO A 936 -0.70 17.74 30.47
CA PRO A 936 0.65 18.30 30.34
C PRO A 936 1.39 18.58 31.66
N GLU A 937 0.69 18.57 32.79
CA GLU A 937 1.33 18.60 34.11
C GLU A 937 2.44 17.53 34.28
N TRP A 938 2.33 16.38 33.61
CA TRP A 938 3.29 15.27 33.71
C TRP A 938 4.58 15.48 32.89
N GLU A 939 4.73 16.64 32.22
CA GLU A 939 6.00 17.08 31.63
C GLU A 939 6.99 17.57 32.71
N ASP A 940 7.47 16.65 33.55
CA ASP A 940 8.32 16.95 34.71
C ASP A 940 9.82 16.75 34.38
N SER A 941 10.37 17.62 33.52
CA SER A 941 11.77 17.55 33.07
C SER A 941 12.80 17.64 34.21
N ARG A 942 12.42 18.18 35.37
CA ARG A 942 13.26 18.17 36.59
C ARG A 942 13.34 16.76 37.18
N VAL A 943 12.20 16.12 37.41
CA VAL A 943 12.15 14.71 37.85
C VAL A 943 12.89 13.81 36.87
N ALA A 944 12.77 14.06 35.56
CA ALA A 944 13.53 13.35 34.54
C ALA A 944 15.05 13.50 34.74
N LYS A 945 15.56 14.73 34.91
CA LYS A 945 17.00 15.00 35.12
C LYS A 945 17.52 14.37 36.42
N ASP A 946 16.74 14.47 37.50
CA ASP A 946 17.07 13.91 38.80
C ASP A 946 17.16 12.37 38.70
N MET A 947 16.14 11.69 38.16
CA MET A 947 16.16 10.23 37.99
C MET A 947 17.22 9.75 37.01
N HIS A 948 17.49 10.45 35.90
CA HIS A 948 18.61 10.12 35.02
C HIS A 948 19.98 10.20 35.73
N SER A 949 20.10 11.04 36.76
CA SER A 949 21.30 11.13 37.58
C SER A 949 21.40 9.97 38.59
N LEU A 950 20.31 9.61 39.26
CA LEU A 950 20.24 8.44 40.14
C LEU A 950 20.42 7.11 39.38
N LEU A 951 19.96 7.03 38.12
CA LEU A 951 20.15 5.84 37.27
C LEU A 951 21.62 5.60 36.89
N LYS A 952 22.47 6.64 36.87
CA LYS A 952 23.94 6.45 36.75
C LYS A 952 24.49 5.74 37.97
N VAL A 953 24.06 6.13 39.17
CA VAL A 953 24.45 5.49 40.44
C VAL A 953 23.94 4.05 40.50
N ARG A 954 22.67 3.79 40.12
CA ARG A 954 22.13 2.42 39.97
C ARG A 954 22.97 1.57 39.02
N LYS A 955 23.48 2.14 37.92
CA LYS A 955 24.33 1.40 36.97
C LYS A 955 25.65 0.93 37.60
N ALA A 956 26.35 1.80 38.34
CA ALA A 956 27.57 1.45 39.06
C ALA A 956 27.31 0.39 40.16
N VAL A 957 26.30 0.62 41.01
CA VAL A 957 25.88 -0.33 42.05
C VAL A 957 25.53 -1.71 41.47
N LEU A 958 24.82 -1.77 40.34
CA LEU A 958 24.52 -3.03 39.65
C LEU A 958 25.76 -3.68 39.03
N SER A 959 26.74 -2.91 38.57
CA SER A 959 28.04 -3.42 38.09
C SER A 959 28.77 -4.18 39.21
N LEU A 960 28.92 -3.54 40.37
CA LEU A 960 29.53 -4.13 41.57
C LEU A 960 28.77 -5.36 42.09
N LEU A 961 27.44 -5.37 41.99
CA LEU A 961 26.61 -6.53 42.33
C LEU A 961 26.78 -7.70 41.35
N GLU A 962 27.03 -7.45 40.06
CA GLU A 962 27.38 -8.50 39.09
C GLU A 962 28.80 -9.03 39.30
N GLU A 963 29.75 -8.20 39.75
CA GLU A 963 31.08 -8.67 40.18
C GLU A 963 30.97 -9.62 41.39
N ALA A 964 30.20 -9.22 42.42
CA ALA A 964 29.93 -10.06 43.58
C ALA A 964 29.18 -11.37 43.23
N ARG A 965 28.36 -11.37 42.16
CA ARG A 965 27.71 -12.58 41.62
C ARG A 965 28.68 -13.49 40.88
N ARG A 966 29.51 -12.93 39.99
CA ARG A 966 30.55 -13.65 39.23
C ARG A 966 31.49 -14.40 40.19
N ASP A 967 31.87 -13.72 41.26
CA ASP A 967 32.79 -14.21 42.29
C ASP A 967 32.06 -15.05 43.38
N LYS A 968 30.74 -15.29 43.19
CA LYS A 968 29.84 -16.15 43.98
C LYS A 968 29.65 -15.73 45.44
N ARG A 969 29.94 -14.48 45.77
CA ARG A 969 29.69 -13.86 47.08
C ARG A 969 28.22 -13.52 47.31
N VAL A 970 27.52 -13.17 46.23
CA VAL A 970 26.09 -12.79 46.23
C VAL A 970 25.30 -13.64 45.24
N LYS A 971 24.08 -14.02 45.61
CA LYS A 971 23.08 -14.65 44.73
C LYS A 971 21.94 -13.67 44.41
N SER A 972 21.48 -12.91 45.41
CA SER A 972 20.41 -11.90 45.29
C SER A 972 20.90 -10.52 45.73
N SER A 973 20.49 -9.44 45.05
CA SER A 973 20.86 -8.07 45.47
C SER A 973 20.48 -7.77 46.93
N LEU A 974 19.42 -8.42 47.44
CA LEU A 974 18.98 -8.32 48.83
C LEU A 974 19.96 -8.90 49.87
N GLU A 975 20.99 -9.65 49.45
CA GLU A 975 22.04 -10.16 50.35
C GLU A 975 23.15 -9.12 50.60
N ALA A 976 23.06 -7.94 49.96
CA ALA A 976 24.01 -6.85 50.05
C ALA A 976 23.42 -5.58 50.68
N GLN A 977 24.31 -4.72 51.18
CA GLN A 977 24.06 -3.32 51.53
C GLN A 977 25.00 -2.41 50.73
N VAL A 978 24.56 -1.18 50.47
CA VAL A 978 25.30 -0.17 49.70
C VAL A 978 25.64 1.02 50.58
N ASP A 979 26.93 1.35 50.66
CA ASP A 979 27.38 2.60 51.26
C ASP A 979 27.79 3.54 50.13
N ILE A 980 27.21 4.73 50.10
CA ILE A 980 27.64 5.82 49.22
C ILE A 980 28.56 6.72 50.04
N LEU A 981 29.84 6.68 49.71
CA LEU A 981 30.89 7.42 50.41
C LEU A 981 31.01 8.82 49.79
N VAL A 982 30.76 9.84 50.60
CA VAL A 982 30.88 11.24 50.20
C VAL A 982 32.18 11.82 50.78
N PRO A 983 33.09 12.36 49.95
CA PRO A 983 34.29 13.03 50.45
C PRO A 983 33.94 14.36 51.13
N ASP A 984 34.84 14.89 51.97
CA ASP A 984 34.63 16.14 52.73
C ASP A 984 34.18 17.33 51.87
N ASP A 985 34.69 17.44 50.63
CA ASP A 985 34.37 18.48 49.65
C ASP A 985 33.14 18.15 48.77
N GLY A 986 32.66 16.90 48.81
CA GLY A 986 31.59 16.38 47.96
C GLY A 986 30.18 16.82 48.37
N TRP A 987 29.99 17.31 49.59
CA TRP A 987 28.67 17.49 50.20
C TRP A 987 27.77 18.57 49.58
N ASP A 988 28.36 19.53 48.85
CA ASP A 988 27.64 20.61 48.14
C ASP A 988 27.36 20.30 46.65
N TYR A 989 27.80 19.14 46.14
CA TYR A 989 27.55 18.77 44.75
C TYR A 989 26.06 18.40 44.53
N PRO A 990 25.41 18.85 43.44
CA PRO A 990 23.98 18.61 43.20
C PRO A 990 23.56 17.12 43.15
N LEU A 991 24.47 16.21 42.81
CA LEU A 991 24.19 14.76 42.89
C LEU A 991 24.11 14.28 44.34
N VAL A 992 24.95 14.80 45.24
CA VAL A 992 24.95 14.45 46.65
C VAL A 992 23.75 15.09 47.38
N GLU A 993 23.39 16.33 47.04
CA GLU A 993 22.13 16.95 47.50
C GLU A 993 20.92 16.07 47.12
N LEU A 994 20.87 15.61 45.87
CA LEU A 994 19.82 14.72 45.37
C LEU A 994 19.82 13.34 46.07
N LEU A 995 20.98 12.72 46.25
CA LEU A 995 21.10 11.44 46.95
C LEU A 995 20.67 11.55 48.43
N ARG A 996 21.01 12.66 49.11
CA ARG A 996 20.57 12.97 50.47
C ARG A 996 19.05 13.23 50.53
N ARG A 997 18.49 13.96 49.55
CA ARG A 997 17.05 14.27 49.46
C ARG A 997 16.19 13.02 49.26
N GLU A 998 16.70 12.04 48.53
CA GLU A 998 15.98 10.84 48.11
C GLU A 998 16.47 9.55 48.83
N GLU A 999 17.27 9.67 49.90
CA GLU A 999 18.01 8.54 50.50
C GLU A 999 17.15 7.30 50.77
N GLN A 1000 15.92 7.49 51.26
CA GLN A 1000 14.99 6.41 51.57
C GLN A 1000 14.57 5.56 50.34
N ILE A 1001 14.65 6.11 49.12
CA ILE A 1001 14.34 5.36 47.89
C ILE A 1001 15.53 4.53 47.39
N LEU A 1002 16.76 4.79 47.85
CA LEU A 1002 17.97 4.22 47.25
C LEU A 1002 18.04 2.69 47.39
N LYS A 1003 17.68 2.13 48.54
CA LYS A 1003 17.59 0.67 48.75
C LYS A 1003 16.60 0.01 47.79
N THR A 1004 15.46 0.65 47.56
CA THR A 1004 14.44 0.23 46.57
C THR A 1004 14.97 0.37 45.14
N LEU A 1005 15.68 1.46 44.84
CA LEU A 1005 16.27 1.74 43.53
C LEU A 1005 17.47 0.82 43.21
N PHE A 1006 18.16 0.26 44.20
CA PHE A 1006 19.25 -0.71 44.00
C PHE A 1006 18.79 -2.18 44.20
N ILE A 1007 17.60 -2.38 44.77
CA ILE A 1007 17.04 -3.69 45.15
C ILE A 1007 17.96 -4.39 46.17
N THR A 1008 18.56 -3.60 47.07
CA THR A 1008 19.44 -4.06 48.15
C THR A 1008 18.72 -4.03 49.48
N SER A 1009 19.30 -4.67 50.49
CA SER A 1009 18.68 -4.74 51.81
C SER A 1009 18.69 -3.40 52.55
N ASP A 1010 19.72 -2.60 52.28
CA ASP A 1010 19.81 -1.22 52.71
C ASP A 1010 20.70 -0.41 51.74
N ALA A 1011 20.61 0.91 51.84
CA ALA A 1011 21.48 1.86 51.15
C ALA A 1011 21.54 3.17 51.96
N SER A 1012 22.74 3.68 52.21
CA SER A 1012 22.96 4.87 53.05
C SER A 1012 24.08 5.77 52.51
N LEU A 1013 24.00 7.06 52.79
CA LEU A 1013 25.11 7.99 52.58
C LEU A 1013 26.00 8.00 53.83
N ILE A 1014 27.31 7.87 53.64
CA ILE A 1014 28.31 7.88 54.71
C ILE A 1014 29.38 8.91 54.35
N ASP A 1015 29.79 9.71 55.31
CA ASP A 1015 31.01 10.51 55.26
C ASP A 1015 32.24 9.59 55.12
N GLU A 1016 33.09 9.83 54.12
CA GLU A 1016 34.32 9.05 53.91
C GLU A 1016 35.28 9.15 55.11
N GLY A 1017 35.35 10.31 55.77
CA GLY A 1017 36.15 10.52 56.99
C GLY A 1017 35.63 9.75 58.21
N SER A 1018 34.34 9.40 58.23
CA SER A 1018 33.71 8.59 59.29
C SER A 1018 34.04 7.09 59.19
N LEU A 1019 34.74 6.65 58.13
CA LEU A 1019 35.29 5.30 58.03
C LEU A 1019 36.56 5.14 58.87
N GLY A 1020 36.40 5.17 60.20
CA GLY A 1020 37.49 4.99 61.15
C GLY A 1020 38.31 3.71 60.91
N SER A 1021 39.59 3.74 61.28
CA SER A 1021 40.60 2.72 60.96
C SER A 1021 40.42 1.34 61.63
N GLY A 1022 39.22 1.04 62.14
CA GLY A 1022 38.83 -0.24 62.70
C GLY A 1022 37.79 -0.91 61.80
N THR A 1023 38.24 -1.55 60.72
CA THR A 1023 37.37 -2.40 59.90
C THR A 1023 36.85 -3.57 60.72
N GLU A 1024 35.54 -3.68 60.90
CA GLU A 1024 34.90 -4.99 61.06
C GLU A 1024 35.31 -5.87 59.87
N GLN A 1025 35.59 -7.15 60.10
CA GLN A 1025 36.05 -8.07 59.05
C GLN A 1025 34.89 -8.50 58.14
N LEU A 1026 34.47 -7.59 57.26
CA LEU A 1026 33.51 -7.85 56.18
C LEU A 1026 34.03 -8.97 55.28
N GLU A 1027 33.19 -9.97 55.02
CA GLU A 1027 33.56 -11.21 54.29
C GLU A 1027 34.05 -10.93 52.85
N TRP A 1028 33.54 -9.85 52.25
CA TRP A 1028 33.88 -9.31 50.94
C TRP A 1028 33.44 -7.84 50.85
N VAL A 1029 34.09 -7.07 49.98
CA VAL A 1029 33.75 -5.67 49.67
C VAL A 1029 34.11 -5.43 48.19
N TYR A 1030 33.25 -4.72 47.46
CA TYR A 1030 33.55 -4.22 46.10
C TYR A 1030 33.34 -2.70 46.07
N THR A 1031 34.16 -1.98 45.31
CA THR A 1031 34.18 -0.51 45.27
C THR A 1031 34.35 0.05 43.86
N GLU A 1032 33.60 1.09 43.53
CA GLU A 1032 33.72 1.91 42.31
C GLU A 1032 33.71 3.40 42.70
N SER A 1033 34.32 4.25 41.88
CA SER A 1033 34.32 5.71 42.08
C SER A 1033 33.61 6.39 40.91
N LEU A 1034 32.71 7.32 41.21
CA LEU A 1034 31.93 8.07 40.22
C LEU A 1034 32.33 9.55 40.26
N GLU A 1035 32.87 10.08 39.17
CA GLU A 1035 33.29 11.49 39.08
C GLU A 1035 32.15 12.47 39.40
N LEU A 1036 32.40 13.41 40.32
CA LEU A 1036 31.49 14.52 40.64
C LEU A 1036 31.86 15.79 39.86
N GLY A 1037 33.16 15.98 39.60
CA GLY A 1037 33.76 17.14 38.94
C GLY A 1037 34.93 17.69 39.77
N ASN A 1038 35.76 18.55 39.18
CA ASN A 1038 36.88 19.24 39.84
C ASN A 1038 37.74 18.33 40.75
N ASP A 1039 38.17 17.18 40.23
CA ASP A 1039 38.95 16.13 40.90
C ASP A 1039 38.26 15.42 42.10
N SER A 1040 37.09 15.87 42.55
CA SER A 1040 36.24 15.18 43.54
C SER A 1040 35.49 13.98 42.94
N ALA A 1041 35.40 12.86 43.66
CA ALA A 1041 34.68 11.66 43.24
C ALA A 1041 33.85 11.04 44.37
N LEU A 1042 32.67 10.51 44.03
CA LEU A 1042 31.78 9.79 44.93
C LEU A 1042 32.22 8.32 45.02
N GLY A 1043 32.52 7.84 46.22
CA GLY A 1043 32.78 6.41 46.44
C GLY A 1043 31.48 5.62 46.50
N ILE A 1044 31.45 4.44 45.89
CA ILE A 1044 30.33 3.50 45.96
C ILE A 1044 30.88 2.17 46.47
N ARG A 1045 30.39 1.69 47.61
CA ARG A 1045 30.85 0.46 48.26
C ARG A 1045 29.69 -0.53 48.43
N VAL A 1046 29.88 -1.76 47.96
CA VAL A 1046 28.93 -2.86 48.12
C VAL A 1046 29.54 -3.93 49.02
N ARG A 1047 28.80 -4.33 50.07
CA ARG A 1047 29.24 -5.24 51.15
C ARG A 1047 28.09 -6.17 51.57
N PRO A 1048 28.34 -7.27 52.30
CA PRO A 1048 27.26 -8.14 52.77
C PRO A 1048 26.33 -7.43 53.75
N ALA A 1049 25.06 -7.81 53.73
CA ALA A 1049 24.09 -7.39 54.74
C ALA A 1049 24.32 -8.15 56.05
N LEU A 1050 24.51 -7.42 57.15
CA LEU A 1050 24.90 -8.00 58.45
C LEU A 1050 23.72 -8.54 59.28
N SER A 1051 22.52 -8.01 59.07
CA SER A 1051 21.28 -8.49 59.70
C SER A 1051 20.75 -9.74 59.00
N ALA A 1052 19.96 -10.58 59.68
CA ALA A 1052 19.51 -11.84 59.08
C ALA A 1052 18.26 -11.68 58.19
N LYS A 1053 18.00 -12.70 57.34
CA LYS A 1053 16.97 -12.66 56.28
C LYS A 1053 15.53 -12.80 56.79
N CYS A 1054 14.67 -11.83 56.51
CA CYS A 1054 13.24 -11.94 56.77
C CYS A 1054 12.60 -13.04 55.89
N PRO A 1055 11.79 -13.98 56.45
CA PRO A 1055 11.16 -15.04 55.66
C PRO A 1055 10.09 -14.53 54.68
N ARG A 1056 9.55 -13.31 54.91
CA ARG A 1056 8.51 -12.67 54.09
C ARG A 1056 9.11 -11.80 52.98
N CYS A 1057 9.49 -10.55 53.24
CA CYS A 1057 10.05 -9.65 52.21
C CYS A 1057 11.47 -10.00 51.73
N TRP A 1058 12.11 -11.04 52.29
CA TRP A 1058 13.46 -11.52 51.91
C TRP A 1058 14.61 -10.52 52.09
N THR A 1059 14.35 -9.31 52.59
CA THR A 1059 15.38 -8.37 53.05
C THR A 1059 16.09 -8.90 54.30
N PHE A 1060 17.39 -8.68 54.36
CA PHE A 1060 18.29 -8.91 55.48
C PHE A 1060 18.19 -7.71 56.44
N THR A 1061 17.18 -7.74 57.31
CA THR A 1061 16.77 -6.63 58.19
C THR A 1061 16.27 -7.08 59.58
N ARG A 1062 16.39 -8.37 59.93
CA ARG A 1062 15.93 -8.91 61.23
C ARG A 1062 17.07 -9.02 62.24
N LEU A 1063 16.74 -8.84 63.52
CA LEU A 1063 17.65 -9.04 64.66
C LEU A 1063 17.65 -10.49 65.18
N GLU A 1064 16.54 -11.22 65.02
CA GLU A 1064 16.35 -12.59 65.55
C GLU A 1064 15.94 -13.58 64.46
N GLU A 1065 16.46 -14.80 64.52
CA GLU A 1065 16.34 -15.81 63.45
C GLU A 1065 14.92 -16.39 63.24
N GLU A 1066 14.06 -16.32 64.24
CA GLU A 1066 12.74 -16.98 64.22
C GLU A 1066 11.57 -16.04 63.89
N ARG A 1067 11.85 -14.74 63.63
CA ARG A 1067 10.82 -13.71 63.45
C ARG A 1067 10.87 -13.00 62.09
N THR A 1068 9.75 -12.37 61.74
CA THR A 1068 9.63 -11.40 60.65
C THR A 1068 10.27 -10.05 61.04
N CYS A 1069 10.71 -9.25 60.06
CA CYS A 1069 11.11 -7.87 60.32
C CYS A 1069 9.89 -6.99 60.68
N ALA A 1070 10.10 -5.86 61.37
CA ALA A 1070 9.04 -5.02 61.93
C ALA A 1070 7.92 -4.68 60.91
N ARG A 1071 8.30 -4.13 59.74
CA ARG A 1071 7.41 -3.86 58.60
C ARG A 1071 6.54 -5.07 58.20
N CYS A 1072 7.09 -6.28 58.25
CA CYS A 1072 6.33 -7.50 57.95
C CYS A 1072 5.45 -7.97 59.11
N ALA A 1073 5.88 -7.77 60.36
CA ALA A 1073 5.07 -8.08 61.54
C ALA A 1073 3.85 -7.15 61.65
N GLU A 1074 4.02 -5.85 61.37
CA GLU A 1074 2.92 -4.88 61.32
C GLU A 1074 1.84 -5.30 60.31
N VAL A 1075 2.21 -5.66 59.08
CA VAL A 1075 1.24 -6.07 58.05
C VAL A 1075 0.51 -7.37 58.44
N ILE A 1076 1.20 -8.35 59.05
CA ILE A 1076 0.59 -9.61 59.53
C ILE A 1076 -0.33 -9.38 60.74
N ASN A 1077 -0.03 -8.39 61.58
CA ASN A 1077 -0.85 -8.05 62.75
C ASN A 1077 -2.05 -7.13 62.40
N LEU A 1078 -2.14 -6.66 61.16
CA LEU A 1078 -3.23 -5.82 60.63
C LEU A 1078 -4.19 -6.59 59.71
N SER A 1079 -3.92 -7.87 59.43
CA SER A 1079 -4.67 -8.78 58.57
C SER A 1079 -5.40 -9.88 59.34
#